data_AF-A0A915YHQ1-F1
#
_entry.id   AF-A0A915YHQ1-F1
#
_cell.length_a   1.000
_cell.length_b   1.000
_cell.length_c   1.000
_cell.angle_alpha   90.00
_cell.angle_beta   90.00
_cell.angle_gamma   90.00
#
_symmetry.space_group_name_H-M   'P 1'
#
loop_
_entity.id
_entity.type
_entity.pdbx_description
1 polymer ?
#
loop_
_entity_poly.entity_id
_entity_poly.type
_entity_poly.pdbx_seq_one_letter_code
_entity_poly.pdbx_strand_id
1 'polypeptide(L)'
;MANRYKLEYSGTWITLASKPFAGGGEGNLYTIVSPKELSDYVAKIYHPHKLSKTREEKINYLAQYPPLNSTDDRTTHNSVIWVKDALYDNRKFVGFIMPYTSGEKLEILCTPKIPRKLRSEWGRFEFKKSSRAVELRMKLCFNICAAIHQVHAMERYVLVDMKPDNIVIQSNGLVSIVDTDSVEVIEDGKSLFDAPVATPEYTPPEHYEELNYDPTEREEWDRFGLGVILYKLLFGIHPFAASSGPPYEQLTSLHDKIKHGLFVHHPAKKNSFRIIPPPHKAFYQLDRSLQDLFMRCFIDGHHNPELRPSAEEWCAAILLALDDEAAYKRYGHILGGGFKTVRPRFALPSSRVDLPTYSKAADQLVALSKNSEIPKPKLAKPTKQELKEFQVDSLSRGELIALVFFLGMATIIGTPLVGIMLTGFLVYRANKRYEKDPLVLQEETAKKVFHRAEKKFYKQTKKVYNKKRNFQRSVRRIIPKIERYTQKIRKEIKGLKAYLQKQDVEVQALEKKAVEQYQLLNKKYVDQAKSHRVIARIEDGNYNSLTKIRMAINNSHKKAVNQLMKEHPISDAHPSLREGKIAVDTLVKDKRTKISSLIGDKISTLYREQEQAFELLFKDHVKDTDLYRNLPRLWKGKRRMSEHAVEHIKEVLEELNFSSIRQIYSLNAHTGEVMLKDGRKFNIKEFRDHKVILKNLRHWHDETKHQLTFLNQEKVKLKKEYRQKIKALEDEKRIELKGLDRFKKGELQKVKIAVQKVELGKPFSNLQEQHEVVTEYVDELEQAYEAEEKVVLKDYKEVYERIIRQCEAKAESVAEEIKEAQAKLAGYTKNINHPKVQKSYRALEQELTELQQLLPKLEASSFELKKYKNINFNNYLQALMTGKH
;
A
#
# COMPACT_ATOMS: atom_id res chain seq x y z
N MET A 1 32.54 -28.85 31.99
CA MET A 1 32.76 -29.25 30.57
C MET A 1 32.26 -28.11 29.70
N ALA A 2 32.97 -27.76 28.62
CA ALA A 2 32.48 -26.71 27.73
C ALA A 2 31.19 -27.17 27.06
N ASN A 3 30.10 -26.39 27.19
CA ASN A 3 28.82 -26.63 26.51
C ASN A 3 28.98 -26.35 25.01
N ARG A 4 29.72 -27.23 24.33
CA ARG A 4 30.11 -27.12 22.93
C ARG A 4 29.23 -28.05 22.09
N TYR A 5 28.70 -27.50 21.02
CA TYR A 5 27.78 -28.16 20.11
C TYR A 5 28.19 -27.88 18.67
N LYS A 6 27.81 -28.77 17.75
CA LYS A 6 28.13 -28.64 16.33
C LYS A 6 26.86 -28.33 15.54
N LEU A 7 26.96 -27.35 14.64
CA LEU A 7 25.92 -27.06 13.67
C LEU A 7 26.02 -27.99 12.47
N GLU A 8 24.87 -28.43 11.92
CA GLU A 8 24.82 -29.43 10.86
C GLU A 8 25.29 -28.88 9.51
N TYR A 9 24.63 -27.84 9.00
CA TYR A 9 24.91 -27.31 7.67
C TYR A 9 26.22 -26.56 7.60
N SER A 10 26.47 -25.69 8.59
CA SER A 10 27.70 -24.87 8.63
C SER A 10 28.93 -25.63 9.16
N GLY A 11 28.73 -26.80 9.78
CA GLY A 11 29.80 -27.57 10.44
C GLY A 11 30.48 -26.86 11.60
N THR A 12 29.99 -25.68 12.00
CA THR A 12 30.63 -24.76 12.93
C THR A 12 30.37 -25.18 14.36
N TRP A 13 31.39 -25.11 15.21
CA TRP A 13 31.27 -25.38 16.64
C TRP A 13 30.83 -24.11 17.38
N ILE A 14 29.77 -24.23 18.17
CA ILE A 14 29.26 -23.15 19.02
C ILE A 14 29.42 -23.50 20.50
N THR A 15 29.66 -22.49 21.31
CA THR A 15 29.67 -22.60 22.77
C THR A 15 28.47 -21.85 23.34
N LEU A 16 27.65 -22.52 24.13
CA LEU A 16 26.48 -21.92 24.78
C LEU A 16 26.80 -21.39 26.19
N ALA A 17 26.01 -20.42 26.64
CA ALA A 17 26.05 -19.97 28.03
C ALA A 17 25.73 -21.11 29.00
N SER A 18 26.23 -21.02 30.23
CA SER A 18 26.04 -22.08 31.24
C SER A 18 24.60 -22.18 31.76
N LYS A 19 23.83 -21.09 31.69
CA LYS A 19 22.43 -21.03 32.13
C LYS A 19 21.53 -20.60 30.97
N PRO A 20 20.34 -21.19 30.83
CA PRO A 20 19.34 -20.69 29.89
C PRO A 20 18.77 -19.36 30.38
N PHE A 21 18.43 -18.47 29.45
CA PHE A 21 17.79 -17.18 29.79
C PHE A 21 16.26 -17.26 29.73
N ALA A 22 15.72 -18.29 29.06
CA ALA A 22 14.30 -18.59 29.00
C ALA A 22 14.09 -20.10 28.85
N GLY A 23 12.95 -20.61 29.31
CA GLY A 23 12.59 -22.03 29.23
C GLY A 23 11.10 -22.21 28.98
N GLY A 24 10.75 -23.24 28.23
CA GLY A 24 9.37 -23.60 27.89
C GLY A 24 9.12 -25.11 27.99
N GLY A 25 7.91 -25.52 27.61
CA GLY A 25 7.49 -26.92 27.70
C GLY A 25 8.24 -27.86 26.76
N GLU A 26 8.83 -27.34 25.69
CA GLU A 26 9.58 -28.16 24.71
C GLU A 26 11.09 -28.13 24.89
N GLY A 27 11.63 -27.06 25.47
CA GLY A 27 13.06 -26.87 25.59
C GLY A 27 13.46 -25.54 26.23
N ASN A 28 14.76 -25.33 26.33
CA ASN A 28 15.39 -24.17 26.95
C ASN A 28 16.17 -23.35 25.92
N LEU A 29 16.13 -22.02 26.07
CA LEU A 29 16.83 -21.07 25.21
C LEU A 29 18.14 -20.60 25.85
N TYR A 30 19.22 -20.71 25.09
CA TYR A 30 20.58 -20.35 25.50
C TYR A 30 21.17 -19.30 24.58
N THR A 31 21.93 -18.38 25.15
CA THR A 31 22.75 -17.43 24.40
C THR A 31 23.99 -18.14 23.85
N ILE A 32 24.36 -17.82 22.61
CA ILE A 32 25.59 -18.30 21.98
C ILE A 32 26.74 -17.37 22.38
N VAL A 33 27.75 -17.91 23.05
CA VAL A 33 28.92 -17.17 23.56
C VAL A 33 30.04 -17.09 22.51
N SER A 34 30.16 -18.12 21.67
CA SER A 34 31.17 -18.20 20.62
C SER A 34 30.64 -19.09 19.50
N PRO A 35 30.92 -18.79 18.21
CA PRO A 35 31.76 -17.68 17.72
C PRO A 35 30.99 -16.33 17.72
N LYS A 36 31.71 -15.19 17.73
CA LYS A 36 31.09 -13.86 17.89
C LYS A 36 30.13 -13.51 16.74
N GLU A 37 30.34 -14.11 15.58
CA GLU A 37 29.54 -13.95 14.38
C GLU A 37 28.08 -14.40 14.56
N LEU A 38 27.83 -15.28 15.55
CA LEU A 38 26.53 -15.82 15.92
C LEU A 38 25.98 -15.22 17.24
N SER A 39 26.52 -14.07 17.69
CA SER A 39 26.06 -13.41 18.92
C SER A 39 24.62 -12.89 18.86
N ASP A 40 24.09 -12.63 17.66
CA ASP A 40 22.69 -12.24 17.43
C ASP A 40 21.73 -13.45 17.32
N TYR A 41 22.23 -14.65 17.59
CA TYR A 41 21.47 -15.91 17.54
C TYR A 41 21.35 -16.54 18.93
N VAL A 42 20.30 -17.34 19.09
CA VAL A 42 20.06 -18.15 20.28
C VAL A 42 19.85 -19.60 19.90
N ALA A 43 20.19 -20.50 20.82
CA ALA A 43 20.00 -21.93 20.66
C ALA A 43 18.79 -22.40 21.49
N LYS A 44 17.86 -23.13 20.86
CA LYS A 44 16.81 -23.89 21.56
C LYS A 44 17.30 -25.32 21.72
N ILE A 45 17.48 -25.75 22.96
CA ILE A 45 17.82 -27.14 23.33
C ILE A 45 16.55 -27.82 23.80
N TYR A 46 16.15 -28.89 23.13
CA TYR A 46 14.95 -29.64 23.50
C TYR A 46 15.15 -30.45 24.78
N HIS A 47 14.07 -30.67 25.51
CA HIS A 47 14.07 -31.63 26.61
C HIS A 47 14.25 -33.06 26.07
N PRO A 48 14.89 -33.98 26.83
CA PRO A 48 15.20 -35.32 26.33
C PRO A 48 14.00 -36.10 25.77
N HIS A 49 12.82 -35.96 26.37
CA HIS A 49 11.59 -36.64 25.95
C HIS A 49 10.92 -36.03 24.71
N LYS A 50 11.41 -34.90 24.20
CA LYS A 50 10.93 -34.23 22.97
C LYS A 50 11.79 -34.53 21.76
N LEU A 51 12.96 -35.15 21.96
CA LEU A 51 13.85 -35.55 20.88
C LEU A 51 13.27 -36.76 20.15
N SER A 52 13.19 -36.66 18.82
CA SER A 52 12.74 -37.74 17.93
C SER A 52 13.38 -37.56 16.57
N LYS A 53 13.49 -38.66 15.81
CA LYS A 53 14.04 -38.65 14.46
C LYS A 53 13.20 -37.78 13.50
N THR A 54 11.88 -37.84 13.62
CA THR A 54 10.97 -37.00 12.83
C THR A 54 11.16 -35.50 13.11
N ARG A 55 11.40 -35.12 14.38
CA ARG A 55 11.70 -33.73 14.74
C ARG A 55 13.07 -33.28 14.22
N GLU A 56 14.07 -34.14 14.25
CA GLU A 56 15.37 -33.89 13.62
C GLU A 56 15.23 -33.64 12.11
N GLU A 57 14.51 -34.51 11.40
CA GLU A 57 14.21 -34.37 9.98
C GLU A 57 13.46 -33.05 9.68
N LYS A 58 12.44 -32.72 10.50
CA LYS A 58 11.69 -31.47 10.39
C LYS A 58 12.58 -30.24 10.57
N ILE A 59 13.41 -30.20 11.59
CA ILE A 59 14.29 -29.04 11.86
C ILE A 59 15.31 -28.86 10.74
N ASN A 60 15.90 -29.94 10.24
CA ASN A 60 16.80 -29.88 9.08
C ASN A 60 16.04 -29.35 7.84
N TYR A 61 14.83 -29.84 7.59
CA TYR A 61 13.99 -29.33 6.49
C TYR A 61 13.71 -27.82 6.62
N LEU A 62 13.31 -27.35 7.81
CA LEU A 62 13.02 -25.93 8.05
C LEU A 62 14.26 -25.05 7.84
N ALA A 63 15.44 -25.50 8.27
CA ALA A 63 16.69 -24.79 8.04
C ALA A 63 17.07 -24.71 6.55
N GLN A 64 16.75 -25.74 5.77
CA GLN A 64 17.05 -25.79 4.33
C GLN A 64 16.13 -24.91 3.48
N TYR A 65 14.86 -24.75 3.89
CA TYR A 65 13.84 -24.06 3.11
C TYR A 65 13.21 -22.87 3.84
N PRO A 66 13.97 -21.82 4.18
CA PRO A 66 13.43 -20.69 4.94
C PRO A 66 12.53 -19.78 4.08
N PRO A 67 11.62 -19.01 4.72
CA PRO A 67 10.74 -18.11 4.02
C PRO A 67 11.44 -16.96 3.28
N LEU A 68 11.05 -16.65 2.03
CA LEU A 68 11.46 -15.46 1.24
C LEU A 68 11.44 -14.18 2.11
N ASN A 69 12.61 -13.56 2.24
CA ASN A 69 12.95 -12.38 3.07
C ASN A 69 13.45 -12.65 4.50
N SER A 70 13.74 -13.90 4.89
CA SER A 70 14.59 -14.22 6.05
C SER A 70 16.08 -13.91 5.77
N THR A 71 16.38 -12.72 5.23
CA THR A 71 17.74 -12.34 4.86
C THR A 71 18.58 -12.06 6.11
N ASP A 72 19.79 -12.63 6.17
CA ASP A 72 20.89 -12.47 7.15
C ASP A 72 21.42 -11.03 7.33
N ASP A 73 20.67 -10.02 6.91
CA ASP A 73 21.11 -8.63 7.04
C ASP A 73 20.99 -8.21 8.52
N ARG A 74 22.14 -8.27 9.22
CA ARG A 74 22.34 -7.95 10.65
C ARG A 74 21.73 -6.61 11.10
N THR A 75 21.38 -5.74 10.15
CA THR A 75 20.80 -4.42 10.41
C THR A 75 19.27 -4.40 10.42
N THR A 76 18.61 -5.53 10.15
CA THR A 76 17.18 -5.55 9.86
C THR A 76 16.37 -6.48 10.75
N HIS A 77 15.24 -5.97 11.27
CA HIS A 77 14.32 -6.73 12.14
C HIS A 77 13.69 -7.92 11.42
N ASN A 78 13.63 -9.07 12.09
CA ASN A 78 13.02 -10.29 11.59
C ASN A 78 11.54 -10.39 12.00
N SER A 79 10.64 -10.28 11.02
CA SER A 79 9.18 -10.44 11.23
C SER A 79 8.78 -11.87 11.54
N VAL A 80 9.59 -12.84 11.14
CA VAL A 80 9.42 -14.27 11.38
C VAL A 80 10.77 -14.82 11.86
N ILE A 81 10.83 -15.37 13.07
CA ILE A 81 12.04 -15.93 13.66
C ILE A 81 12.14 -17.39 13.22
N TRP A 82 12.92 -17.63 12.18
CA TRP A 82 13.01 -18.95 11.55
C TRP A 82 14.21 -19.76 12.02
N VAL A 83 14.12 -21.09 11.84
CA VAL A 83 15.21 -22.04 12.09
C VAL A 83 16.37 -21.74 11.14
N LYS A 84 17.58 -21.56 11.69
CA LYS A 84 18.79 -21.28 10.91
C LYS A 84 19.61 -22.53 10.60
N ASP A 85 19.85 -23.37 11.60
CA ASP A 85 20.68 -24.56 11.49
C ASP A 85 20.36 -25.51 12.65
N ALA A 86 20.47 -26.82 12.41
CA ALA A 86 20.25 -27.86 13.41
C ALA A 86 21.48 -27.99 14.32
N LEU A 87 21.27 -28.40 15.57
CA LEU A 87 22.30 -28.44 16.60
C LEU A 87 22.51 -29.86 17.13
N TYR A 88 23.77 -30.28 17.18
CA TYR A 88 24.19 -31.62 17.56
C TYR A 88 25.20 -31.62 18.69
N ASP A 89 25.08 -32.59 19.60
CA ASP A 89 26.08 -32.94 20.60
C ASP A 89 26.57 -34.37 20.33
N ASN A 90 27.86 -34.55 20.06
CA ASN A 90 28.45 -35.87 19.77
C ASN A 90 27.66 -36.68 18.71
N ARG A 91 27.27 -36.02 17.61
CA ARG A 91 26.44 -36.58 16.52
C ARG A 91 25.00 -36.95 16.90
N LYS A 92 24.52 -36.55 18.08
CA LYS A 92 23.11 -36.67 18.47
C LYS A 92 22.43 -35.32 18.33
N PHE A 93 21.27 -35.30 17.69
CA PHE A 93 20.44 -34.12 17.59
C PHE A 93 19.97 -33.66 18.98
N VAL A 94 20.12 -32.37 19.28
CA VAL A 94 19.72 -31.77 20.56
C VAL A 94 18.83 -30.54 20.42
N GLY A 95 18.76 -29.92 19.24
CA GLY A 95 18.05 -28.67 19.08
C GLY A 95 18.39 -27.93 17.80
N PHE A 96 18.28 -26.61 17.82
CA PHE A 96 18.57 -25.74 16.67
C PHE A 96 18.95 -24.33 17.11
N ILE A 97 19.48 -23.55 16.17
CA ILE A 97 19.71 -22.12 16.35
C ILE A 97 18.73 -21.27 15.53
N MET A 98 18.41 -20.09 16.05
CA MET A 98 17.51 -19.12 15.40
C MET A 98 17.90 -17.68 15.78
N PRO A 99 17.52 -16.66 14.99
CA PRO A 99 17.78 -15.27 15.32
C PRO A 99 17.16 -14.86 16.67
N TYR A 100 17.84 -14.01 17.42
CA TYR A 100 17.29 -13.42 18.64
C TYR A 100 16.28 -12.32 18.30
N THR A 101 15.20 -12.23 19.08
CA THR A 101 14.25 -11.12 19.04
C THR A 101 14.00 -10.57 20.44
N SER A 102 13.91 -9.24 20.55
CA SER A 102 13.61 -8.53 21.79
C SER A 102 12.18 -7.99 21.75
N GLY A 103 11.54 -7.93 22.91
CA GLY A 103 10.18 -7.42 23.05
C GLY A 103 9.39 -8.13 24.13
N GLU A 104 8.10 -7.86 24.16
CA GLU A 104 7.12 -8.48 25.06
C GLU A 104 6.18 -9.39 24.25
N LYS A 105 5.59 -10.40 24.88
CA LYS A 105 4.54 -11.20 24.24
C LYS A 105 3.30 -10.35 23.97
N LEU A 106 2.61 -10.58 22.85
CA LEU A 106 1.40 -9.85 22.46
C LEU A 106 0.28 -9.92 23.51
N GLU A 107 0.26 -10.97 24.33
CA GLU A 107 -0.75 -11.17 25.38
C GLU A 107 -0.90 -9.97 26.34
N ILE A 108 0.16 -9.17 26.55
CA ILE A 108 0.07 -7.96 27.39
C ILE A 108 -0.94 -6.93 26.87
N LEU A 109 -1.26 -6.96 25.56
CA LEU A 109 -2.24 -6.09 24.92
C LEU A 109 -3.58 -6.79 24.67
N CYS A 110 -3.65 -8.13 24.74
CA CYS A 110 -4.88 -8.91 24.54
C CYS A 110 -5.81 -8.92 25.76
N THR A 111 -5.39 -8.30 26.87
CA THR A 111 -6.19 -8.15 28.09
C THR A 111 -6.73 -6.73 28.25
N PRO A 112 -7.79 -6.51 29.05
CA PRO A 112 -8.37 -5.18 29.24
C PRO A 112 -7.45 -4.18 29.93
N LYS A 113 -6.42 -4.66 30.66
CA LYS A 113 -5.52 -3.85 31.47
C LYS A 113 -4.08 -4.25 31.24
N ILE A 114 -3.27 -3.27 30.86
CA ILE A 114 -1.82 -3.45 30.72
C ILE A 114 -1.18 -3.64 32.11
N PRO A 115 -0.27 -4.61 32.29
CA PRO A 115 0.46 -4.84 33.53
C PRO A 115 1.11 -3.56 34.06
N ARG A 116 0.99 -3.28 35.36
CA ARG A 116 1.46 -2.01 35.97
C ARG A 116 2.93 -1.70 35.67
N LYS A 117 3.79 -2.74 35.69
CA LYS A 117 5.23 -2.63 35.41
C LYS A 117 5.55 -2.17 33.97
N LEU A 118 4.65 -2.44 33.03
CA LEU A 118 4.84 -2.15 31.60
C LEU A 118 4.11 -0.88 31.14
N ARG A 119 3.37 -0.19 32.02
CA ARG A 119 2.55 0.97 31.64
C ARG A 119 3.33 2.18 31.17
N SER A 120 4.58 2.36 31.61
CA SER A 120 5.44 3.46 31.17
C SER A 120 5.68 3.40 29.65
N GLU A 121 5.90 2.20 29.10
CA GLU A 121 6.18 2.00 27.68
C GLU A 121 4.91 1.69 26.87
N TRP A 122 3.99 0.92 27.45
CA TRP A 122 2.81 0.38 26.75
C TRP A 122 1.51 1.14 27.04
N GLY A 123 1.50 2.09 27.98
CA GLY A 123 0.28 2.77 28.45
C GLY A 123 -0.52 3.51 27.38
N ARG A 124 0.10 3.85 26.25
CA ARG A 124 -0.54 4.47 25.08
C ARG A 124 -1.50 3.56 24.32
N PHE A 125 -1.44 2.25 24.57
CA PHE A 125 -2.37 1.26 24.04
C PHE A 125 -3.53 0.99 25.01
N GLU A 126 -3.66 1.68 26.15
CA GLU A 126 -4.78 1.50 27.07
C GLU A 126 -6.10 2.04 26.48
N PHE A 127 -7.15 1.22 26.47
CA PHE A 127 -8.47 1.57 25.91
C PHE A 127 -9.09 2.86 26.49
N LYS A 128 -8.78 3.21 27.75
CA LYS A 128 -9.39 4.34 28.46
C LYS A 128 -8.74 5.70 28.17
N LYS A 129 -7.57 5.75 27.53
CA LYS A 129 -6.76 6.98 27.48
C LYS A 129 -7.00 7.86 26.25
N SER A 130 -7.35 7.29 25.09
CA SER A 130 -7.55 8.07 23.85
C SER A 130 -8.09 7.20 22.71
N SER A 131 -8.82 7.80 21.76
CA SER A 131 -9.09 7.21 20.44
C SER A 131 -7.81 6.77 19.71
N ARG A 132 -6.68 7.44 20.00
CA ARG A 132 -5.36 7.09 19.49
C ARG A 132 -4.91 5.68 19.86
N ALA A 133 -5.37 5.12 20.98
CA ALA A 133 -5.01 3.77 21.41
C ALA A 133 -5.55 2.70 20.45
N VAL A 134 -6.76 2.88 19.94
CA VAL A 134 -7.38 1.98 18.95
C VAL A 134 -6.61 2.05 17.63
N GLU A 135 -6.26 3.25 17.17
CA GLU A 135 -5.44 3.43 15.96
C GLU A 135 -4.07 2.74 16.09
N LEU A 136 -3.40 2.84 17.25
CA LEU A 136 -2.12 2.16 17.49
C LEU A 136 -2.27 0.63 17.50
N ARG A 137 -3.38 0.11 18.07
CA ARG A 137 -3.71 -1.33 18.03
C ARG A 137 -4.01 -1.80 16.62
N MET A 138 -4.76 -1.04 15.82
CA MET A 138 -4.99 -1.33 14.40
C MET A 138 -3.70 -1.36 13.59
N LYS A 139 -2.78 -0.42 13.82
CA LYS A 139 -1.46 -0.42 13.17
C LYS A 139 -0.63 -1.66 13.57
N LEU A 140 -0.79 -2.14 14.81
CA LEU A 140 -0.16 -3.40 15.25
C LEU A 140 -0.84 -4.62 14.61
N CYS A 141 -2.18 -4.65 14.52
CA CYS A 141 -2.94 -5.66 13.78
C CYS A 141 -2.41 -5.80 12.34
N PHE A 142 -2.20 -4.67 11.66
CA PHE A 142 -1.65 -4.66 10.31
C PHE A 142 -0.27 -5.34 10.25
N ASN A 143 0.65 -5.00 11.15
CA ASN A 143 1.99 -5.59 11.16
C ASN A 143 1.97 -7.10 11.42
N ILE A 144 1.04 -7.58 12.26
CA ILE A 144 0.81 -9.02 12.48
C ILE A 144 0.31 -9.69 11.20
N CYS A 145 -0.71 -9.12 10.55
CA CYS A 145 -1.25 -9.64 9.30
C CYS A 145 -0.18 -9.69 8.19
N ALA A 146 0.63 -8.64 8.09
CA ALA A 146 1.72 -8.58 7.11
C ALA A 146 2.81 -9.64 7.36
N ALA A 147 3.11 -9.98 8.62
CA ALA A 147 4.06 -11.03 8.96
C ALA A 147 3.49 -12.44 8.63
N ILE A 148 2.21 -12.67 8.92
CA ILE A 148 1.54 -13.94 8.62
C ILE A 148 1.41 -14.16 7.11
N HIS A 149 1.02 -13.12 6.37
CA HIS A 149 0.96 -13.16 4.92
C HIS A 149 2.31 -13.57 4.29
N GLN A 150 3.45 -13.17 4.89
CA GLN A 150 4.75 -13.61 4.41
C GLN A 150 4.95 -15.12 4.54
N VAL A 151 4.47 -15.75 5.61
CA VAL A 151 4.55 -17.20 5.80
C VAL A 151 3.63 -17.91 4.81
N HIS A 152 2.38 -17.44 4.70
CA HIS A 152 1.36 -18.06 3.84
C HIS A 152 1.63 -17.91 2.34
N ALA A 153 2.26 -16.81 1.91
CA ALA A 153 2.58 -16.56 0.50
C ALA A 153 3.54 -17.59 -0.14
N MET A 154 4.08 -18.53 0.64
CA MET A 154 4.90 -19.64 0.15
C MET A 154 4.13 -20.92 -0.11
N GLU A 155 2.87 -20.97 0.30
CA GLU A 155 1.97 -22.11 0.07
C GLU A 155 2.55 -23.45 0.62
N ARG A 156 3.43 -23.36 1.63
CA ARG A 156 4.18 -24.49 2.21
C ARG A 156 4.04 -24.61 3.73
N TYR A 157 3.80 -23.50 4.42
CA TYR A 157 3.83 -23.45 5.87
C TYR A 157 2.50 -22.99 6.44
N VAL A 158 2.00 -23.73 7.42
CA VAL A 158 0.85 -23.36 8.25
C VAL A 158 1.33 -23.31 9.69
N LEU A 159 1.03 -22.23 10.41
CA LEU A 159 1.55 -21.99 11.76
C LEU A 159 0.87 -22.89 12.80
N VAL A 160 -0.43 -23.18 12.60
CA VAL A 160 -1.33 -24.07 13.36
C VAL A 160 -1.61 -23.60 14.80
N ASP A 161 -0.59 -23.23 15.58
CA ASP A 161 -0.73 -22.75 16.96
C ASP A 161 -0.73 -21.21 17.03
N MET A 162 -1.70 -20.60 16.34
CA MET A 162 -1.87 -19.15 16.27
C MET A 162 -2.39 -18.58 17.60
N LYS A 163 -1.48 -18.09 18.45
CA LYS A 163 -1.82 -17.45 19.73
C LYS A 163 -0.95 -16.23 20.07
N PRO A 164 -1.40 -15.33 20.95
CA PRO A 164 -0.62 -14.15 21.35
C PRO A 164 0.75 -14.46 21.98
N ASP A 165 0.92 -15.61 22.62
CA ASP A 165 2.22 -16.03 23.18
C ASP A 165 3.30 -16.28 22.12
N ASN A 166 2.90 -16.65 20.90
CA ASN A 166 3.80 -16.93 19.78
C ASN A 166 4.08 -15.67 18.93
N ILE A 167 3.67 -14.49 19.41
CA ILE A 167 3.92 -13.21 18.76
C ILE A 167 4.62 -12.28 19.75
N VAL A 168 5.87 -11.93 19.44
CA VAL A 168 6.64 -10.93 20.19
C VAL A 168 6.45 -9.57 19.55
N ILE A 169 6.20 -8.56 20.38
CA ILE A 169 5.98 -7.18 19.97
C ILE A 169 6.92 -6.23 20.69
N GLN A 170 7.34 -5.19 19.98
CA GLN A 170 8.08 -4.08 20.57
C GLN A 170 7.21 -2.84 20.65
N SER A 171 7.53 -1.96 21.61
CA SER A 171 6.81 -0.70 21.81
C SER A 171 6.87 0.21 20.58
N ASN A 172 7.83 0.03 19.66
CA ASN A 172 7.94 0.74 18.37
C ASN A 172 7.08 0.13 17.23
N GLY A 173 6.28 -0.90 17.52
CA GLY A 173 5.39 -1.57 16.58
C GLY A 173 6.00 -2.72 15.78
N LEU A 174 7.26 -3.08 16.03
CA LEU A 174 7.84 -4.29 15.44
C LEU A 174 7.16 -5.53 15.99
N VAL A 175 6.98 -6.51 15.10
CA VAL A 175 6.34 -7.79 15.38
C VAL A 175 7.28 -8.89 14.92
N SER A 176 7.42 -9.94 15.71
CA SER A 176 8.15 -11.17 15.38
C SER A 176 7.27 -12.37 15.71
N ILE A 177 6.95 -13.18 14.71
CA ILE A 177 6.37 -14.51 14.91
C ILE A 177 7.49 -15.42 15.42
N VAL A 178 7.24 -16.13 16.53
CA VAL A 178 8.18 -17.06 17.16
C VAL A 178 7.58 -18.46 17.23
N ASP A 179 8.37 -19.43 17.70
CA ASP A 179 7.99 -20.86 17.81
C ASP A 179 7.71 -21.51 16.44
N THR A 180 8.53 -21.17 15.43
CA THR A 180 8.37 -21.67 14.06
C THR A 180 8.83 -23.11 13.88
N ASP A 181 9.32 -23.78 14.93
CA ASP A 181 9.61 -25.22 14.91
C ASP A 181 8.35 -26.08 15.05
N SER A 182 7.23 -25.47 15.46
CA SER A 182 5.93 -26.13 15.62
C SER A 182 5.06 -26.10 14.35
N VAL A 183 5.47 -25.39 13.29
CA VAL A 183 4.70 -25.20 12.04
C VAL A 183 4.43 -26.53 11.32
N GLU A 184 3.31 -26.62 10.64
CA GLU A 184 3.04 -27.70 9.70
C GLU A 184 3.72 -27.41 8.35
N VAL A 185 4.28 -28.46 7.76
CA VAL A 185 4.96 -28.39 6.47
C VAL A 185 4.15 -29.16 5.45
N ILE A 186 3.72 -28.49 4.39
CA ILE A 186 2.91 -29.06 3.31
C ILE A 186 3.76 -29.16 2.03
N GLU A 187 3.76 -30.33 1.42
CA GLU A 187 4.42 -30.58 0.13
C GLU A 187 3.47 -31.36 -0.78
N ASP A 188 3.29 -30.89 -2.03
CA ASP A 188 2.35 -31.46 -3.01
C ASP A 188 0.91 -31.66 -2.48
N GLY A 189 0.48 -30.75 -1.59
CA GLY A 189 -0.86 -30.77 -0.99
C GLY A 189 -1.06 -31.82 0.10
N LYS A 190 0.02 -32.36 0.69
CA LYS A 190 -0.01 -33.29 1.83
C LYS A 190 0.88 -32.80 2.96
N SER A 191 0.49 -33.07 4.20
CA SER A 191 1.38 -32.85 5.35
C SER A 191 2.61 -33.75 5.27
N LEU A 192 3.78 -33.13 5.25
CA LEU A 192 5.09 -33.78 5.37
C LEU A 192 5.53 -33.88 6.83
N PHE A 193 5.26 -32.82 7.60
CA PHE A 193 5.54 -32.76 9.03
C PHE A 193 4.38 -32.09 9.77
N ASP A 194 3.62 -32.88 10.53
CA ASP A 194 2.47 -32.39 11.27
C ASP A 194 2.86 -31.39 12.39
N ALA A 195 1.90 -30.54 12.76
CA ALA A 195 1.98 -29.71 13.95
C ALA A 195 1.54 -30.51 15.19
N PRO A 196 2.31 -30.51 16.29
CA PRO A 196 2.09 -31.44 17.40
C PRO A 196 0.95 -31.03 18.35
N VAL A 197 0.63 -29.74 18.48
CA VAL A 197 -0.34 -29.22 19.45
C VAL A 197 -0.94 -27.90 18.95
N ALA A 198 -2.26 -27.74 19.06
CA ALA A 198 -2.95 -26.46 18.88
C ALA A 198 -3.60 -26.01 20.19
N THR A 199 -3.67 -24.69 20.42
CA THR A 199 -4.29 -24.13 21.62
C THR A 199 -5.82 -24.00 21.45
N PRO A 200 -6.66 -24.71 22.24
CA PRO A 200 -8.09 -24.87 21.95
C PRO A 200 -8.90 -23.58 21.77
N GLU A 201 -8.54 -22.50 22.47
CA GLU A 201 -9.24 -21.21 22.34
C GLU A 201 -8.92 -20.45 21.05
N TYR A 202 -7.91 -20.86 20.28
CA TYR A 202 -7.58 -20.31 18.95
C TYR A 202 -7.77 -21.33 17.82
N THR A 203 -8.17 -22.55 18.17
CA THR A 203 -8.38 -23.65 17.23
C THR A 203 -9.76 -23.53 16.58
N PRO A 204 -9.87 -23.70 15.25
CA PRO A 204 -11.13 -23.56 14.53
C PRO A 204 -12.09 -24.75 14.78
N PRO A 205 -13.39 -24.61 14.48
CA PRO A 205 -14.42 -25.59 14.83
C PRO A 205 -14.23 -26.99 14.20
N GLU A 206 -13.65 -27.08 13.00
CA GLU A 206 -13.40 -28.33 12.28
C GLU A 206 -12.51 -29.30 13.04
N HIS A 207 -11.65 -28.82 13.96
CA HIS A 207 -10.87 -29.69 14.85
C HIS A 207 -11.74 -30.51 15.80
N TYR A 208 -12.93 -30.01 16.13
CA TYR A 208 -13.82 -30.59 17.14
C TYR A 208 -14.99 -31.39 16.54
N GLU A 209 -15.13 -31.39 15.22
CA GLU A 209 -16.17 -32.12 14.49
C GLU A 209 -15.58 -33.46 13.98
N GLU A 210 -16.28 -34.58 14.22
CA GLU A 210 -15.91 -35.92 13.73
C GLU A 210 -16.22 -36.09 12.23
N LEU A 211 -15.71 -35.19 11.39
CA LEU A 211 -15.80 -35.31 9.93
C LEU A 211 -14.63 -36.14 9.42
N ASN A 212 -14.82 -36.84 8.28
CA ASN A 212 -13.78 -37.58 7.54
C ASN A 212 -12.62 -36.61 7.21
N TYR A 213 -11.67 -36.52 8.14
CA TYR A 213 -10.66 -35.48 8.20
C TYR A 213 -9.56 -35.74 7.16
N ASP A 214 -9.31 -34.75 6.29
CA ASP A 214 -8.01 -34.60 5.64
C ASP A 214 -7.07 -34.08 6.74
N PRO A 215 -6.06 -34.86 7.19
CA PRO A 215 -5.18 -34.48 8.29
C PRO A 215 -4.29 -33.27 7.98
N THR A 216 -4.31 -32.78 6.73
CA THR A 216 -3.50 -31.65 6.30
C THR A 216 -4.17 -30.34 6.67
N GLU A 217 -3.60 -29.63 7.65
CA GLU A 217 -4.08 -28.29 8.00
C GLU A 217 -3.77 -27.33 6.86
N ARG A 218 -4.75 -26.50 6.51
CA ARG A 218 -4.59 -25.50 5.44
C ARG A 218 -4.52 -24.10 6.02
N GLU A 219 -4.18 -23.13 5.19
CA GLU A 219 -4.07 -21.73 5.59
C GLU A 219 -5.34 -21.22 6.31
N GLU A 220 -6.51 -21.74 5.94
CA GLU A 220 -7.79 -21.44 6.56
C GLU A 220 -7.83 -21.68 8.08
N TRP A 221 -6.99 -22.59 8.58
CA TRP A 221 -6.82 -22.84 10.01
C TRP A 221 -6.24 -21.62 10.72
N ASP A 222 -5.11 -21.11 10.21
CA ASP A 222 -4.45 -19.92 10.75
C ASP A 222 -5.33 -18.66 10.63
N ARG A 223 -6.16 -18.57 9.59
CA ARG A 223 -7.10 -17.45 9.39
C ARG A 223 -8.09 -17.31 10.55
N PHE A 224 -8.52 -18.41 11.15
CA PHE A 224 -9.40 -18.38 12.33
C PHE A 224 -8.66 -17.83 13.56
N GLY A 225 -7.51 -18.41 13.89
CA GLY A 225 -6.68 -17.97 15.02
C GLY A 225 -6.24 -16.51 14.89
N LEU A 226 -5.92 -16.07 13.67
CA LEU A 226 -5.67 -14.66 13.36
C LEU A 226 -6.89 -13.79 13.71
N GLY A 227 -8.08 -14.16 13.24
CA GLY A 227 -9.32 -13.44 13.59
C GLY A 227 -9.49 -13.30 15.10
N VAL A 228 -9.23 -14.35 15.87
CA VAL A 228 -9.32 -14.33 17.34
C VAL A 228 -8.31 -13.35 17.94
N ILE A 229 -7.06 -13.39 17.50
CA ILE A 229 -5.99 -12.48 17.95
C ILE A 229 -6.34 -11.03 17.66
N LEU A 230 -6.78 -10.71 16.44
CA LEU A 230 -7.16 -9.35 16.05
C LEU A 230 -8.33 -8.83 16.91
N TYR A 231 -9.31 -9.69 17.19
CA TYR A 231 -10.44 -9.35 18.04
C TYR A 231 -9.98 -9.06 19.49
N LYS A 232 -9.17 -9.94 20.09
CA LYS A 232 -8.59 -9.70 21.42
C LYS A 232 -7.76 -8.41 21.45
N LEU A 233 -6.99 -8.13 20.40
CA LEU A 233 -6.15 -6.94 20.33
C LEU A 233 -6.97 -5.65 20.22
N LEU A 234 -8.14 -5.68 19.58
CA LEU A 234 -9.00 -4.50 19.41
C LEU A 234 -9.96 -4.28 20.59
N PHE A 235 -10.33 -5.33 21.33
CA PHE A 235 -11.37 -5.24 22.37
C PHE A 235 -10.93 -5.70 23.77
N GLY A 236 -9.75 -6.32 23.88
CA GLY A 236 -9.21 -6.84 25.14
C GLY A 236 -9.97 -8.04 25.70
N ILE A 237 -10.80 -8.70 24.88
CA ILE A 237 -11.65 -9.83 25.27
C ILE A 237 -11.78 -10.82 24.10
N HIS A 238 -11.96 -12.10 24.39
CA HIS A 238 -12.10 -13.16 23.39
C HIS A 238 -13.46 -13.08 22.66
N PRO A 239 -13.55 -13.28 21.33
CA PRO A 239 -14.80 -13.14 20.56
C PRO A 239 -15.94 -14.09 20.95
N PHE A 240 -15.63 -15.18 21.65
CA PHE A 240 -16.60 -16.16 22.17
C PHE A 240 -16.81 -16.05 23.70
N ALA A 241 -16.25 -15.03 24.36
CA ALA A 241 -16.38 -14.84 25.80
C ALA A 241 -17.70 -14.12 26.17
N ALA A 242 -18.80 -14.87 26.18
CA ALA A 242 -20.08 -14.44 26.77
C ALA A 242 -20.71 -15.55 27.61
N SER A 243 -21.68 -15.20 28.45
CA SER A 243 -22.50 -16.20 29.15
C SER A 243 -23.57 -16.71 28.18
N SER A 244 -23.49 -18.00 27.86
CA SER A 244 -24.49 -18.69 27.05
C SER A 244 -25.84 -18.75 27.77
N GLY A 245 -26.92 -18.60 27.02
CA GLY A 245 -28.30 -18.84 27.42
C GLY A 245 -28.88 -20.05 26.67
N PRO A 246 -30.18 -20.37 26.84
CA PRO A 246 -30.76 -21.58 26.27
C PRO A 246 -30.67 -21.58 24.73
N PRO A 247 -30.37 -22.74 24.09
CA PRO A 247 -30.19 -24.09 24.64
C PRO A 247 -28.74 -24.46 25.03
N TYR A 248 -27.85 -23.48 25.21
CA TYR A 248 -26.39 -23.68 25.37
C TYR A 248 -25.87 -23.32 26.77
N GLU A 249 -26.73 -23.30 27.78
CA GLU A 249 -26.43 -22.84 29.14
C GLU A 249 -25.29 -23.64 29.80
N GLN A 250 -25.15 -24.91 29.40
CA GLN A 250 -24.12 -25.84 29.83
C GLN A 250 -22.72 -25.55 29.24
N LEU A 251 -22.63 -24.78 28.14
CA LEU A 251 -21.35 -24.51 27.47
C LEU A 251 -20.59 -23.39 28.19
N THR A 252 -19.61 -23.78 29.00
CA THR A 252 -18.82 -22.86 29.83
C THR A 252 -17.47 -22.50 29.23
N SER A 253 -16.81 -23.46 28.58
CA SER A 253 -15.49 -23.27 27.98
C SER A 253 -15.53 -22.45 26.68
N LEU A 254 -14.39 -21.89 26.27
CA LEU A 254 -14.28 -21.16 25.00
C LEU A 254 -14.33 -22.11 23.79
N HIS A 255 -13.68 -23.27 23.87
CA HIS A 255 -13.66 -24.24 22.77
C HIS A 255 -15.07 -24.80 22.49
N ASP A 256 -15.87 -25.07 23.53
CA ASP A 256 -17.26 -25.52 23.34
C ASP A 256 -18.10 -24.46 22.61
N LYS A 257 -17.88 -23.18 22.94
CA LYS A 257 -18.56 -22.05 22.29
C LYS A 257 -18.08 -21.86 20.87
N ILE A 258 -16.79 -22.06 20.60
CA ILE A 258 -16.24 -22.08 19.26
C ILE A 258 -16.89 -23.19 18.45
N LYS A 259 -16.86 -24.44 18.93
CA LYS A 259 -17.49 -25.61 18.27
C LYS A 259 -18.93 -25.34 17.86
N HIS A 260 -19.72 -24.71 18.74
CA HIS A 260 -21.13 -24.40 18.47
C HIS A 260 -21.36 -23.07 17.75
N GLY A 261 -20.31 -22.38 17.29
CA GLY A 261 -20.38 -21.12 16.55
C GLY A 261 -21.06 -20.00 17.35
N LEU A 262 -20.81 -19.92 18.66
CA LEU A 262 -21.36 -18.93 19.58
C LEU A 262 -20.52 -17.64 19.59
N PHE A 263 -20.31 -17.09 18.40
CA PHE A 263 -19.73 -15.75 18.25
C PHE A 263 -20.71 -14.71 18.80
N VAL A 264 -20.24 -13.81 19.66
CA VAL A 264 -21.10 -12.88 20.41
C VAL A 264 -21.92 -11.91 19.54
N HIS A 265 -21.49 -11.67 18.30
CA HIS A 265 -22.20 -10.81 17.35
C HIS A 265 -23.00 -11.58 16.30
N HIS A 266 -23.14 -12.90 16.45
CA HIS A 266 -23.89 -13.73 15.52
C HIS A 266 -25.39 -13.33 15.50
N PRO A 267 -25.95 -12.84 14.37
CA PRO A 267 -27.30 -12.28 14.33
C PRO A 267 -28.37 -13.31 14.69
N ALA A 268 -28.27 -14.52 14.11
CA ALA A 268 -29.21 -15.61 14.37
C ALA A 268 -29.13 -16.21 15.78
N LYS A 269 -28.00 -16.07 16.49
CA LYS A 269 -27.79 -16.65 17.83
C LYS A 269 -27.81 -15.59 18.94
N LYS A 270 -28.27 -14.37 18.66
CA LYS A 270 -28.33 -13.27 19.63
C LYS A 270 -29.13 -13.64 20.89
N ASN A 271 -30.23 -14.38 20.73
CA ASN A 271 -31.09 -14.81 21.83
C ASN A 271 -30.49 -15.97 22.65
N SER A 272 -29.40 -16.57 22.18
CA SER A 272 -28.68 -17.65 22.84
C SER A 272 -27.62 -17.15 23.83
N PHE A 273 -27.57 -15.85 24.12
CA PHE A 273 -26.68 -15.27 25.12
C PHE A 273 -27.48 -14.66 26.27
N ARG A 274 -27.12 -15.03 27.51
CA ARG A 274 -27.69 -14.45 28.72
C ARG A 274 -27.04 -13.11 29.05
N ILE A 275 -25.71 -13.04 28.96
CA ILE A 275 -24.93 -11.84 29.29
C ILE A 275 -23.80 -11.70 28.29
N ILE A 276 -23.75 -10.55 27.61
CA ILE A 276 -22.64 -10.15 26.73
C ILE A 276 -21.81 -9.08 27.47
N PRO A 277 -20.52 -9.33 27.76
CA PRO A 277 -19.67 -8.36 28.43
C PRO A 277 -19.58 -7.00 27.70
N PRO A 278 -19.52 -5.87 28.45
CA PRO A 278 -19.47 -4.53 27.85
C PRO A 278 -18.38 -4.27 26.80
N PRO A 279 -17.14 -4.81 26.90
CA PRO A 279 -16.11 -4.56 25.89
C PRO A 279 -16.51 -4.94 24.46
N HIS A 280 -17.40 -5.93 24.28
CA HIS A 280 -17.90 -6.31 22.95
C HIS A 280 -18.68 -5.20 22.25
N LYS A 281 -19.24 -4.22 22.98
CA LYS A 281 -19.97 -3.10 22.37
C LYS A 281 -19.09 -2.24 21.47
N ALA A 282 -17.79 -2.19 21.72
CA ALA A 282 -16.85 -1.44 20.90
C ALA A 282 -16.73 -1.98 19.46
N PHE A 283 -17.16 -3.23 19.21
CA PHE A 283 -17.22 -3.81 17.87
C PHE A 283 -17.99 -2.96 16.87
N TYR A 284 -19.13 -2.40 17.29
CA TYR A 284 -19.98 -1.58 16.43
C TYR A 284 -19.41 -0.18 16.15
N GLN A 285 -18.27 0.17 16.77
CA GLN A 285 -17.55 1.42 16.51
C GLN A 285 -16.47 1.26 15.43
N LEU A 286 -16.16 0.03 15.01
CA LEU A 286 -15.26 -0.21 13.89
C LEU A 286 -15.93 0.14 12.56
N ASP A 287 -15.11 0.38 11.53
CA ASP A 287 -15.62 0.47 10.17
C ASP A 287 -16.35 -0.81 9.74
N ARG A 288 -17.37 -0.65 8.89
CA ARG A 288 -18.21 -1.76 8.42
C ARG A 288 -17.40 -2.87 7.76
N SER A 289 -16.41 -2.52 6.95
CA SER A 289 -15.52 -3.50 6.31
C SER A 289 -14.84 -4.42 7.33
N LEU A 290 -14.34 -3.88 8.45
CA LEU A 290 -13.72 -4.67 9.52
C LEU A 290 -14.75 -5.52 10.28
N GLN A 291 -15.95 -4.98 10.53
CA GLN A 291 -17.04 -5.76 11.11
C GLN A 291 -17.37 -6.97 10.23
N ASP A 292 -17.51 -6.76 8.92
CA ASP A 292 -17.86 -7.79 7.95
C ASP A 292 -16.78 -8.88 7.86
N LEU A 293 -15.49 -8.52 7.96
CA LEU A 293 -14.43 -9.51 8.03
C LEU A 293 -14.54 -10.40 9.28
N PHE A 294 -14.87 -9.85 10.45
CA PHE A 294 -15.07 -10.65 11.66
C PHE A 294 -16.32 -11.55 11.54
N MET A 295 -17.40 -11.03 10.97
CA MET A 295 -18.62 -11.80 10.72
C MET A 295 -18.33 -12.95 9.75
N ARG A 296 -17.64 -12.67 8.64
CA ARG A 296 -17.23 -13.68 7.67
C ARG A 296 -16.27 -14.71 8.26
N CYS A 297 -15.34 -14.29 9.14
CA CYS A 297 -14.42 -15.19 9.81
C CYS A 297 -15.15 -16.20 10.73
N PHE A 298 -16.05 -15.72 11.59
CA PHE A 298 -16.64 -16.53 12.66
C PHE A 298 -18.06 -17.05 12.40
N ILE A 299 -18.72 -16.61 11.32
CA ILE A 299 -20.07 -17.05 10.95
C ILE A 299 -20.03 -17.81 9.63
N ASP A 300 -19.66 -17.14 8.54
CA ASP A 300 -19.62 -17.78 7.21
C ASP A 300 -18.51 -18.84 7.16
N GLY A 301 -17.34 -18.48 7.72
CA GLY A 301 -16.17 -19.32 7.88
C GLY A 301 -16.28 -20.41 8.94
N HIS A 302 -17.39 -20.45 9.69
CA HIS A 302 -17.61 -21.45 10.74
C HIS A 302 -17.80 -22.85 10.15
N HIS A 303 -18.63 -22.97 9.10
CA HIS A 303 -18.87 -24.23 8.40
C HIS A 303 -18.13 -24.35 7.06
N ASN A 304 -17.56 -23.24 6.56
CA ASN A 304 -16.81 -23.23 5.31
C ASN A 304 -15.48 -22.49 5.49
N PRO A 305 -14.39 -23.18 5.89
CA PRO A 305 -13.11 -22.57 6.21
C PRO A 305 -12.56 -21.63 5.11
N GLU A 306 -12.81 -21.94 3.83
CA GLU A 306 -12.35 -21.13 2.68
C GLU A 306 -12.93 -19.71 2.66
N LEU A 307 -14.06 -19.47 3.34
CA LEU A 307 -14.66 -18.13 3.41
C LEU A 307 -13.95 -17.21 4.40
N ARG A 308 -13.14 -17.75 5.32
CA ARG A 308 -12.43 -16.94 6.33
C ARG A 308 -11.50 -15.93 5.65
N PRO A 309 -11.44 -14.68 6.12
CA PRO A 309 -10.62 -13.67 5.48
C PRO A 309 -9.12 -14.00 5.56
N SER A 310 -8.41 -13.79 4.45
CA SER A 310 -6.95 -13.94 4.43
C SER A 310 -6.26 -12.79 5.17
N ALA A 311 -4.99 -12.98 5.54
CA ALA A 311 -4.18 -11.93 6.14
C ALA A 311 -4.03 -10.69 5.23
N GLU A 312 -4.11 -10.87 3.91
CA GLU A 312 -4.11 -9.78 2.93
C GLU A 312 -5.40 -8.94 3.01
N GLU A 313 -6.56 -9.59 3.11
CA GLU A 313 -7.86 -8.91 3.24
C GLU A 313 -7.94 -8.10 4.53
N TRP A 314 -7.43 -8.64 5.64
CA TRP A 314 -7.29 -7.90 6.90
C TRP A 314 -6.39 -6.67 6.74
N CYS A 315 -5.22 -6.83 6.08
CA CYS A 315 -4.33 -5.69 5.77
C CYS A 315 -5.07 -4.59 4.98
N ALA A 316 -5.82 -4.98 3.96
CA ALA A 316 -6.58 -4.06 3.11
C ALA A 316 -7.64 -3.29 3.90
N ALA A 317 -8.47 -3.99 4.67
CA ALA A 317 -9.53 -3.37 5.46
C ALA A 317 -8.96 -2.46 6.56
N ILE A 318 -7.86 -2.87 7.22
CA ILE A 318 -7.20 -2.03 8.23
C ILE A 318 -6.58 -0.78 7.59
N LEU A 319 -5.96 -0.88 6.42
CA LEU A 319 -5.41 0.29 5.72
C LEU A 319 -6.49 1.30 5.36
N LEU A 320 -7.64 0.81 4.86
CA LEU A 320 -8.79 1.65 4.54
C LEU A 320 -9.37 2.31 5.79
N ALA A 321 -9.50 1.56 6.89
CA ALA A 321 -10.02 2.05 8.17
C ALA A 321 -9.11 3.10 8.83
N LEU A 322 -7.80 3.01 8.62
CA LEU A 322 -6.83 3.97 9.18
C LEU A 322 -6.80 5.31 8.43
N ASP A 323 -7.34 5.38 7.20
CA ASP A 323 -7.33 6.57 6.31
C ASP A 323 -5.94 7.24 6.22
N ASP A 324 -4.87 6.44 6.23
CA ASP A 324 -3.48 6.90 6.27
C ASP A 324 -2.87 6.83 4.86
N GLU A 325 -2.93 7.96 4.13
CA GLU A 325 -2.46 8.06 2.74
C GLU A 325 -0.97 7.69 2.58
N ALA A 326 -0.14 7.97 3.60
CA ALA A 326 1.27 7.63 3.60
C ALA A 326 1.47 6.11 3.74
N ALA A 327 0.65 5.45 4.56
CA ALA A 327 0.67 4.01 4.69
C ALA A 327 0.10 3.29 3.46
N TYR A 328 -0.96 3.81 2.85
CA TYR A 328 -1.50 3.28 1.60
C TYR A 328 -0.46 3.33 0.47
N LYS A 329 0.27 4.45 0.33
CA LYS A 329 1.39 4.56 -0.63
C LYS A 329 2.54 3.58 -0.33
N ARG A 330 2.75 3.22 0.94
CA ARG A 330 3.85 2.37 1.38
C ARG A 330 3.52 0.87 1.30
N TYR A 331 2.28 0.48 1.56
CA TYR A 331 1.84 -0.92 1.60
C TYR A 331 0.83 -1.31 0.52
N GLY A 332 0.46 -0.39 -0.39
CA GLY A 332 -0.43 -0.69 -1.51
C GLY A 332 0.08 -1.81 -2.43
N HIS A 333 1.37 -2.16 -2.36
CA HIS A 333 1.94 -3.32 -3.04
C HIS A 333 1.43 -4.67 -2.50
N ILE A 334 1.05 -4.74 -1.21
CA ILE A 334 0.39 -5.90 -0.60
C ILE A 334 -1.01 -6.10 -1.20
N LEU A 335 -1.60 -5.05 -1.81
CA LEU A 335 -2.95 -5.02 -2.39
C LEU A 335 -2.99 -5.31 -3.91
N GLY A 336 -1.99 -6.00 -4.45
CA GLY A 336 -1.95 -6.36 -5.89
C GLY A 336 -1.52 -5.23 -6.86
N GLY A 337 -0.96 -4.14 -6.36
CA GLY A 337 -0.61 -2.91 -7.09
C GLY A 337 0.79 -2.77 -7.71
N GLY A 338 1.60 -3.84 -7.85
CA GLY A 338 2.80 -3.86 -8.71
C GLY A 338 4.18 -3.45 -8.12
N PHE A 339 5.21 -4.14 -8.64
CA PHE A 339 6.70 -4.05 -8.52
C PHE A 339 7.41 -3.97 -7.15
N LYS A 340 8.32 -4.94 -6.93
CA LYS A 340 9.23 -5.10 -5.77
C LYS A 340 10.02 -3.83 -5.46
N THR A 341 9.94 -3.32 -4.23
CA THR A 341 11.00 -3.40 -3.20
C THR A 341 10.60 -2.67 -1.90
N VAL A 342 11.05 -3.21 -0.76
CA VAL A 342 11.04 -2.70 0.62
C VAL A 342 9.80 -2.99 1.50
N ARG A 343 9.94 -4.11 2.23
CA ARG A 343 9.39 -4.56 3.53
C ARG A 343 8.14 -3.84 4.10
N PRO A 344 7.07 -4.58 4.44
CA PRO A 344 5.86 -3.99 5.03
C PRO A 344 6.06 -3.70 6.54
N ARG A 345 6.09 -2.44 6.97
CA ARG A 345 6.20 -2.06 8.40
C ARG A 345 5.53 -0.72 8.75
N PHE A 346 4.33 -0.71 9.32
CA PHE A 346 3.84 0.49 10.01
C PHE A 346 4.76 0.82 11.20
N ALA A 347 5.49 1.92 11.14
CA ALA A 347 6.26 2.42 12.27
C ALA A 347 5.30 3.04 13.30
N LEU A 348 5.31 2.55 14.54
CA LEU A 348 4.62 3.23 15.64
C LEU A 348 5.61 4.22 16.28
N PRO A 349 5.21 5.48 16.57
CA PRO A 349 6.10 6.43 17.24
C PRO A 349 6.47 5.85 18.61
N SER A 350 7.72 5.52 18.89
CA SER A 350 8.12 4.89 20.16
C SER A 350 7.79 5.78 21.38
N SER A 351 7.50 5.18 22.54
CA SER A 351 7.41 5.91 23.82
C SER A 351 8.80 6.29 24.35
N ARG A 352 9.85 5.61 23.90
CA ARG A 352 11.21 6.14 23.95
C ARG A 352 11.40 7.00 22.73
N VAL A 353 11.72 8.28 22.94
CA VAL A 353 12.44 9.00 21.91
C VAL A 353 13.80 8.31 21.79
N ASP A 354 13.88 7.26 20.96
CA ASP A 354 15.15 6.91 20.34
C ASP A 354 15.41 8.06 19.38
N LEU A 355 15.99 9.12 19.94
CA LEU A 355 16.69 10.10 19.15
C LEU A 355 17.60 9.28 18.23
N PRO A 356 17.57 9.50 16.89
CA PRO A 356 18.57 8.89 16.02
C PRO A 356 19.91 9.11 16.70
N THR A 357 20.76 8.09 16.83
CA THR A 357 21.97 8.18 17.64
C THR A 357 22.75 9.40 17.20
N TYR A 358 22.53 10.50 17.92
CA TYR A 358 23.16 11.77 17.63
C TYR A 358 24.61 11.66 18.06
N SER A 359 25.16 10.50 18.46
CA SER A 359 26.60 10.38 18.64
C SER A 359 27.33 10.83 17.37
N LYS A 360 27.02 10.36 16.16
CA LYS A 360 27.78 10.85 14.99
C LYS A 360 27.48 12.30 14.60
N ALA A 361 26.25 12.78 14.80
CA ALA A 361 25.88 14.16 14.46
C ALA A 361 26.23 15.17 15.58
N ALA A 362 26.25 14.76 16.84
CA ALA A 362 26.70 15.50 18.01
C ALA A 362 28.22 15.43 18.14
N ASP A 363 28.89 14.36 17.73
CA ASP A 363 30.35 14.31 17.58
C ASP A 363 30.77 15.16 16.39
N GLN A 364 29.98 15.21 15.30
CA GLN A 364 30.17 16.17 14.21
C GLN A 364 29.77 17.60 14.58
N LEU A 365 28.74 17.83 15.41
CA LEU A 365 28.37 19.16 15.92
C LEU A 365 29.29 19.63 17.05
N VAL A 366 29.91 18.73 17.81
CA VAL A 366 30.96 19.01 18.80
C VAL A 366 32.30 19.19 18.08
N ALA A 367 32.56 18.49 16.98
CA ALA A 367 33.70 18.78 16.10
C ALA A 367 33.50 20.09 15.31
N LEU A 368 32.26 20.43 14.91
CA LEU A 368 31.91 21.70 14.28
C LEU A 368 31.80 22.85 15.30
N SER A 369 31.40 22.60 16.54
CA SER A 369 31.39 23.61 17.62
C SER A 369 32.78 23.85 18.19
N LYS A 370 33.68 22.85 18.13
CA LYS A 370 35.12 23.04 18.36
C LYS A 370 35.81 23.77 17.21
N ASN A 371 35.21 23.80 16.01
CA ASN A 371 35.76 24.49 14.82
C ASN A 371 34.96 25.70 14.34
N SER A 372 33.99 26.19 15.11
CA SER A 372 33.26 27.43 14.80
C SER A 372 33.79 28.61 15.62
N GLU A 373 35.04 28.99 15.40
CA GLU A 373 35.37 30.41 15.45
C GLU A 373 34.95 31.03 14.12
N ILE A 374 33.71 31.51 14.05
CA ILE A 374 33.43 32.62 13.13
C ILE A 374 34.26 33.80 13.66
N PRO A 375 35.14 34.41 12.86
CA PRO A 375 35.96 35.52 13.33
C PRO A 375 35.03 36.67 13.74
N LYS A 376 35.00 36.97 15.04
CA LYS A 376 34.44 38.23 15.53
C LYS A 376 35.26 39.34 14.87
N PRO A 377 34.65 40.36 14.23
CA PRO A 377 35.41 41.54 13.83
C PRO A 377 36.01 42.15 15.09
N LYS A 378 37.33 42.01 15.26
CA LYS A 378 38.08 42.75 16.27
C LYS A 378 38.06 44.20 15.83
N LEU A 379 37.17 45.00 16.41
CA LEU A 379 37.46 46.42 16.54
C LEU A 379 38.77 46.52 17.34
N ALA A 380 39.82 47.03 16.70
CA ALA A 380 41.05 47.34 17.38
C ALA A 380 40.71 48.28 18.54
N LYS A 381 40.97 47.86 19.78
CA LYS A 381 41.04 48.81 20.89
C LYS A 381 42.30 49.63 20.65
N PRO A 382 42.20 50.97 20.59
CA PRO A 382 43.37 51.80 20.36
C PRO A 382 44.40 51.51 21.45
N THR A 383 45.63 51.33 21.02
CA THR A 383 46.78 51.03 21.85
C THR A 383 47.04 52.21 22.79
N LYS A 384 47.67 51.99 23.96
CA LYS A 384 48.03 53.09 24.90
C LYS A 384 48.90 54.20 24.25
N GLN A 385 49.50 53.90 23.10
CA GLN A 385 50.25 54.85 22.28
C GLN A 385 49.35 55.70 21.37
N GLU A 386 48.25 55.13 20.85
CA GLU A 386 47.26 55.84 20.00
C GLU A 386 46.31 56.72 20.83
N LEU A 387 46.11 56.41 22.12
CA LEU A 387 45.40 57.28 23.07
C LEU A 387 46.28 58.45 23.60
N LYS A 388 47.59 58.43 23.35
CA LYS A 388 48.50 59.53 23.70
C LYS A 388 48.54 60.63 22.63
N GLU A 389 48.17 60.35 21.38
CA GLU A 389 48.11 61.34 20.30
C GLU A 389 46.81 62.16 20.30
N PHE A 390 45.85 61.86 21.20
CA PHE A 390 44.60 62.60 21.37
C PHE A 390 44.52 63.37 22.70
N GLN A 391 45.67 63.78 23.25
CA GLN A 391 45.69 64.83 24.27
C GLN A 391 45.65 66.19 23.58
N VAL A 392 44.51 66.88 23.70
CA VAL A 392 44.46 68.33 23.49
C VAL A 392 45.36 68.94 24.56
N ASP A 393 46.49 69.51 24.14
CA ASP A 393 47.36 70.26 25.03
C ASP A 393 46.55 71.38 25.69
N SER A 394 46.46 71.30 27.01
CA SER A 394 46.01 72.42 27.83
C SER A 394 46.93 73.61 27.59
N LEU A 395 46.36 74.80 27.40
CA LEU A 395 47.07 76.09 27.35
C LEU A 395 48.20 76.12 28.38
N SER A 396 49.41 76.47 27.95
CA SER A 396 50.57 76.47 28.83
C SER A 396 50.38 77.50 29.95
N ARG A 397 50.95 77.24 31.14
CA ARG A 397 50.81 78.13 32.31
C ARG A 397 51.23 79.58 32.02
N GLY A 398 52.10 79.83 31.06
CA GLY A 398 52.45 81.18 30.61
C GLY A 398 51.34 81.88 29.81
N GLU A 399 50.56 81.13 29.04
CA GLU A 399 49.49 81.67 28.18
C GLU A 399 48.20 81.93 28.98
N LEU A 400 47.94 81.16 30.05
CA LEU A 400 46.84 81.44 30.98
C LEU A 400 47.12 82.70 31.82
N ILE A 401 48.38 82.90 32.23
CA ILE A 401 48.82 84.10 32.96
C ILE A 401 48.76 85.33 32.05
N ALA A 402 49.21 85.23 30.79
CA ALA A 402 49.10 86.34 29.84
C ALA A 402 47.64 86.72 29.55
N LEU A 403 46.73 85.74 29.46
CA LEU A 403 45.31 85.99 29.22
C LEU A 403 44.63 86.68 30.43
N VAL A 404 44.98 86.28 31.66
CA VAL A 404 44.50 86.94 32.90
C VAL A 404 45.13 88.33 33.09
N PHE A 405 46.41 88.49 32.74
CA PHE A 405 47.11 89.78 32.84
C PHE A 405 46.59 90.80 31.81
N PHE A 406 46.23 90.36 30.60
CA PHE A 406 45.68 91.25 29.57
C PHE A 406 44.18 91.55 29.74
N LEU A 407 43.39 90.64 30.33
CA LEU A 407 42.02 90.94 30.77
C LEU A 407 41.99 91.92 31.95
N GLY A 408 43.01 91.90 32.83
CA GLY A 408 43.18 92.88 33.91
C GLY A 408 43.70 94.25 33.45
N MET A 409 44.47 94.31 32.36
CA MET A 409 44.98 95.58 31.80
C MET A 409 43.97 96.30 30.89
N ALA A 410 43.05 95.56 30.27
CA ALA A 410 41.95 96.13 29.47
C ALA A 410 40.93 96.94 30.29
N THR A 411 40.95 96.81 31.62
CA THR A 411 40.11 97.62 32.54
C THR A 411 40.79 98.89 33.05
N ILE A 412 42.08 99.14 32.76
CA ILE A 412 42.85 100.21 33.43
C ILE A 412 43.44 101.27 32.48
N ILE A 413 43.65 101.01 31.18
CA ILE A 413 44.19 102.06 30.27
C ILE A 413 43.42 102.06 28.94
N GLY A 414 42.37 102.87 28.89
CA GLY A 414 41.58 103.08 27.68
C GLY A 414 42.36 103.83 26.60
N THR A 415 42.66 103.18 25.48
CA THR A 415 42.62 103.80 24.14
C THR A 415 42.45 102.71 23.06
N PRO A 416 41.55 102.87 22.06
CA PRO A 416 41.24 101.83 21.06
C PRO A 416 42.33 101.58 19.99
N LEU A 417 43.38 102.41 19.94
CA LEU A 417 44.32 102.45 18.82
C LEU A 417 45.38 101.32 18.84
N VAL A 418 45.73 100.80 20.01
CA VAL A 418 46.72 99.71 20.13
C VAL A 418 46.11 98.35 19.72
N GLY A 419 44.81 98.15 19.94
CA GLY A 419 44.10 96.92 19.57
C GLY A 419 43.95 96.70 18.07
N ILE A 420 43.82 97.77 17.29
CA ILE A 420 43.69 97.70 15.82
C ILE A 420 45.05 97.38 15.16
N MET A 421 46.14 97.93 15.69
CA MET A 421 47.50 97.65 15.20
C MET A 421 47.93 96.20 15.50
N LEU A 422 47.54 95.65 16.66
CA LEU A 422 47.85 94.27 17.03
C LEU A 422 47.04 93.25 16.21
N THR A 423 45.75 93.53 15.96
CA THR A 423 44.90 92.68 15.12
C THR A 423 45.34 92.70 13.65
N GLY A 424 45.71 93.87 13.11
CA GLY A 424 46.29 93.97 11.78
C GLY A 424 47.61 93.20 11.61
N PHE A 425 48.50 93.27 12.61
CA PHE A 425 49.79 92.56 12.57
C PHE A 425 49.63 91.03 12.68
N LEU A 426 48.71 90.56 13.53
CA LEU A 426 48.42 89.12 13.69
C LEU A 426 47.71 88.53 12.46
N VAL A 427 46.78 89.27 11.83
CA VAL A 427 46.08 88.84 10.60
C VAL A 427 47.04 88.80 9.41
N TYR A 428 47.93 89.80 9.24
CA TYR A 428 48.93 89.81 8.18
C TYR A 428 49.94 88.65 8.30
N ARG A 429 50.35 88.31 9.53
CA ARG A 429 51.29 87.20 9.78
C ARG A 429 50.62 85.82 9.64
N ALA A 430 49.34 85.71 9.97
CA ALA A 430 48.55 84.48 9.77
C ALA A 430 48.31 84.17 8.28
N ASN A 431 48.04 85.20 7.46
CA ASN A 431 47.74 85.00 6.03
C ASN A 431 48.98 84.55 5.23
N LYS A 432 50.18 85.05 5.57
CA LYS A 432 51.42 84.73 4.83
C LYS A 432 51.95 83.31 5.08
N ARG A 433 51.46 82.60 6.12
CA ARG A 433 51.78 81.20 6.41
C ARG A 433 50.73 80.19 5.90
N TYR A 434 49.56 80.66 5.42
CA TYR A 434 48.44 79.80 5.03
C TYR A 434 48.55 79.23 3.59
N GLU A 435 49.27 79.89 2.68
CA GLU A 435 49.35 79.49 1.27
C GLU A 435 50.44 78.43 0.95
N LYS A 436 51.26 78.00 1.92
CA LYS A 436 52.35 77.02 1.68
C LYS A 436 52.31 75.79 2.60
N ASP A 437 51.16 75.44 3.16
CA ASP A 437 51.01 74.28 4.05
C ASP A 437 50.53 73.02 3.28
N PRO A 438 51.29 71.89 3.28
CA PRO A 438 50.93 70.64 2.60
C PRO A 438 49.58 70.02 3.01
N LEU A 439 49.02 70.42 4.16
CA LEU A 439 47.75 69.93 4.68
C LEU A 439 46.51 70.44 3.90
N VAL A 440 46.57 71.64 3.32
CA VAL A 440 45.43 72.25 2.60
C VAL A 440 45.19 71.57 1.24
N LEU A 441 46.24 71.09 0.57
CA LEU A 441 46.13 70.33 -0.68
C LEU A 441 45.51 68.94 -0.47
N GLN A 442 45.75 68.31 0.69
CA GLN A 442 45.12 67.03 1.04
C GLN A 442 43.63 67.18 1.38
N GLU A 443 43.22 68.29 2.00
CA GLU A 443 41.82 68.55 2.36
C GLU A 443 40.92 68.80 1.13
N GLU A 444 41.39 69.55 0.12
CA GLU A 444 40.64 69.75 -1.13
C GLU A 444 40.49 68.47 -1.95
N THR A 445 41.52 67.63 -1.95
CA THR A 445 41.52 66.35 -2.68
C THR A 445 40.59 65.35 -1.98
N ALA A 446 40.60 65.32 -0.64
CA ALA A 446 39.68 64.52 0.17
C ALA A 446 38.21 64.96 0.00
N LYS A 447 37.92 66.27 0.00
CA LYS A 447 36.56 66.81 -0.25
C LYS A 447 36.03 66.42 -1.62
N LYS A 448 36.86 66.47 -2.69
CA LYS A 448 36.46 66.08 -4.05
C LYS A 448 36.20 64.56 -4.17
N VAL A 449 36.97 63.72 -3.47
CA VAL A 449 36.76 62.25 -3.43
C VAL A 449 35.51 61.89 -2.63
N PHE A 450 35.29 62.50 -1.47
CA PHE A 450 34.07 62.31 -0.66
C PHE A 450 32.81 62.70 -1.42
N HIS A 451 32.82 63.86 -2.09
CA HIS A 451 31.65 64.33 -2.83
C HIS A 451 31.32 63.44 -4.06
N ARG A 452 32.34 62.84 -4.71
CA ARG A 452 32.13 61.83 -5.76
C ARG A 452 31.57 60.51 -5.20
N ALA A 453 32.02 60.08 -4.02
CA ALA A 453 31.50 58.89 -3.34
C ALA A 453 30.04 59.08 -2.90
N GLU A 454 29.70 60.24 -2.33
CA GLU A 454 28.35 60.60 -1.90
C GLU A 454 27.36 60.67 -3.07
N LYS A 455 27.76 61.26 -4.20
CA LYS A 455 26.94 61.33 -5.43
C LYS A 455 26.70 59.95 -6.06
N LYS A 456 27.67 59.04 -5.95
CA LYS A 456 27.55 57.64 -6.41
C LYS A 456 26.64 56.83 -5.48
N PHE A 457 26.77 57.01 -4.17
CA PHE A 457 25.91 56.41 -3.15
C PHE A 457 24.45 56.90 -3.26
N TYR A 458 24.23 58.20 -3.48
CA TYR A 458 22.91 58.79 -3.73
C TYR A 458 22.25 58.27 -5.02
N LYS A 459 23.01 58.12 -6.12
CA LYS A 459 22.49 57.51 -7.37
C LYS A 459 22.14 56.03 -7.19
N GLN A 460 22.92 55.26 -6.43
CA GLN A 460 22.61 53.86 -6.11
C GLN A 460 21.36 53.73 -5.22
N THR A 461 21.26 54.53 -4.16
CA THR A 461 20.09 54.54 -3.27
C THR A 461 18.80 55.00 -3.97
N LYS A 462 18.86 56.00 -4.86
CA LYS A 462 17.70 56.42 -5.68
C LYS A 462 17.24 55.36 -6.67
N LYS A 463 18.17 54.60 -7.29
CA LYS A 463 17.84 53.45 -8.15
C LYS A 463 17.16 52.32 -7.35
N VAL A 464 17.63 52.03 -6.15
CA VAL A 464 17.02 51.03 -5.25
C VAL A 464 15.62 51.47 -4.81
N TYR A 465 15.45 52.75 -4.45
CA TYR A 465 14.15 53.34 -4.07
C TYR A 465 13.12 53.26 -5.21
N ASN A 466 13.50 53.60 -6.44
CA ASN A 466 12.61 53.53 -7.60
C ASN A 466 12.23 52.08 -7.95
N LYS A 467 13.16 51.13 -7.86
CA LYS A 467 12.86 49.68 -8.01
C LYS A 467 11.86 49.21 -6.95
N LYS A 468 12.03 49.62 -5.69
CA LYS A 468 11.11 49.30 -4.58
C LYS A 468 9.70 49.86 -4.82
N ARG A 469 9.59 51.12 -5.29
CA ARG A 469 8.30 51.78 -5.59
C ARG A 469 7.55 51.10 -6.76
N ASN A 470 8.25 50.75 -7.83
CA ASN A 470 7.65 50.07 -8.97
C ASN A 470 7.19 48.64 -8.61
N PHE A 471 7.98 47.92 -7.80
CA PHE A 471 7.58 46.62 -7.26
C PHE A 471 6.33 46.70 -6.38
N GLN A 472 6.23 47.67 -5.47
CA GLN A 472 5.05 47.88 -4.63
C GLN A 472 3.78 48.21 -5.45
N ARG A 473 3.91 48.93 -6.58
CA ARG A 473 2.78 49.19 -7.50
C ARG A 473 2.30 47.91 -8.20
N SER A 474 3.22 47.05 -8.63
CA SER A 474 2.88 45.75 -9.22
C SER A 474 2.15 44.85 -8.22
N VAL A 475 2.59 44.80 -6.96
CA VAL A 475 1.93 44.03 -5.88
C VAL A 475 0.49 44.49 -5.65
N ARG A 476 0.22 45.81 -5.62
CA ARG A 476 -1.14 46.34 -5.44
C ARG A 476 -2.11 45.99 -6.57
N ARG A 477 -1.62 45.77 -7.80
CA ARG A 477 -2.47 45.41 -8.96
C ARG A 477 -2.79 43.93 -9.06
N ILE A 478 -1.90 43.06 -8.54
CA ILE A 478 -1.99 41.60 -8.69
C ILE A 478 -2.93 40.99 -7.64
N ILE A 479 -2.87 41.47 -6.39
CA ILE A 479 -3.67 40.91 -5.28
C ILE A 479 -5.19 40.87 -5.60
N PRO A 480 -5.83 41.96 -6.05
CA PRO A 480 -7.28 41.94 -6.35
C PRO A 480 -7.68 41.08 -7.55
N LYS A 481 -6.72 40.70 -8.41
CA LYS A 481 -6.98 39.75 -9.50
C LYS A 481 -6.99 38.33 -8.97
N ILE A 482 -6.00 37.97 -8.14
CA ILE A 482 -5.92 36.66 -7.50
C ILE A 482 -7.19 36.42 -6.65
N GLU A 483 -7.59 37.38 -5.83
CA GLU A 483 -8.77 37.26 -4.96
C GLU A 483 -10.09 37.05 -5.75
N ARG A 484 -10.25 37.71 -6.91
CA ARG A 484 -11.40 37.50 -7.79
C ARG A 484 -11.44 36.08 -8.36
N TYR A 485 -10.29 35.53 -8.75
CA TYR A 485 -10.20 34.15 -9.21
C TYR A 485 -10.49 33.15 -8.08
N THR A 486 -9.99 33.41 -6.87
CA THR A 486 -10.31 32.60 -5.68
C THR A 486 -11.82 32.54 -5.43
N GLN A 487 -12.52 33.67 -5.55
CA GLN A 487 -13.99 33.70 -5.41
C GLN A 487 -14.72 32.94 -6.52
N LYS A 488 -14.24 33.02 -7.78
CA LYS A 488 -14.82 32.24 -8.89
C LYS A 488 -14.71 30.74 -8.63
N ILE A 489 -13.54 30.25 -8.22
CA ILE A 489 -13.31 28.83 -7.92
C ILE A 489 -14.17 28.34 -6.75
N ARG A 490 -14.29 29.14 -5.68
CA ARG A 490 -15.19 28.83 -4.55
C ARG A 490 -16.65 28.63 -4.97
N LYS A 491 -17.14 29.45 -5.90
CA LYS A 491 -18.50 29.33 -6.42
C LYS A 491 -18.69 28.01 -7.18
N GLU A 492 -17.70 27.62 -7.98
CA GLU A 492 -17.74 26.35 -8.72
C GLU A 492 -17.67 25.13 -7.80
N ILE A 493 -16.79 25.16 -6.78
CA ILE A 493 -16.73 24.11 -5.73
C ILE A 493 -18.09 23.91 -5.08
N LYS A 494 -18.78 25.01 -4.72
CA LYS A 494 -20.12 24.95 -4.11
C LYS A 494 -21.15 24.37 -5.07
N GLY A 495 -21.10 24.75 -6.36
CA GLY A 495 -21.97 24.21 -7.40
C GLY A 495 -21.78 22.71 -7.61
N LEU A 496 -20.53 22.24 -7.64
CA LEU A 496 -20.18 20.83 -7.82
C LEU A 496 -20.62 19.96 -6.65
N LYS A 497 -20.43 20.43 -5.41
CA LYS A 497 -20.93 19.72 -4.22
C LYS A 497 -22.45 19.55 -4.26
N ALA A 498 -23.18 20.60 -4.64
CA ALA A 498 -24.64 20.53 -4.80
C ALA A 498 -25.06 19.60 -5.95
N TYR A 499 -24.31 19.58 -7.05
CA TYR A 499 -24.56 18.68 -8.17
C TYR A 499 -24.39 17.21 -7.79
N LEU A 500 -23.28 16.85 -7.13
CA LEU A 500 -23.04 15.48 -6.64
C LEU A 500 -24.16 15.01 -5.72
N GLN A 501 -24.54 15.83 -4.75
CA GLN A 501 -25.63 15.51 -3.82
C GLN A 501 -26.97 15.29 -4.56
N LYS A 502 -27.24 16.06 -5.61
CA LYS A 502 -28.45 15.86 -6.43
C LYS A 502 -28.42 14.52 -7.17
N GLN A 503 -27.26 14.13 -7.72
CA GLN A 503 -27.10 12.86 -8.44
C GLN A 503 -27.25 11.66 -7.50
N ASP A 504 -26.70 11.72 -6.29
CA ASP A 504 -26.85 10.67 -5.29
C ASP A 504 -28.33 10.44 -4.93
N VAL A 505 -29.11 11.51 -4.78
CA VAL A 505 -30.56 11.43 -4.51
C VAL A 505 -31.32 10.83 -5.71
N GLU A 506 -30.94 11.20 -6.94
CA GLU A 506 -31.55 10.69 -8.17
C GLU A 506 -31.31 9.17 -8.33
N VAL A 507 -30.09 8.70 -8.04
CA VAL A 507 -29.73 7.27 -8.04
C VAL A 507 -30.52 6.50 -6.98
N GLN A 508 -30.60 7.00 -5.74
CA GLN A 508 -31.37 6.36 -4.66
C GLN A 508 -32.87 6.26 -4.98
N ALA A 509 -33.45 7.31 -5.58
CA ALA A 509 -34.85 7.29 -6.01
C ALA A 509 -35.09 6.26 -7.12
N LEU A 510 -34.14 6.13 -8.05
CA LEU A 510 -34.17 5.17 -9.13
C LEU A 510 -34.10 3.72 -8.59
N GLU A 511 -33.15 3.44 -7.70
CA GLU A 511 -32.98 2.13 -7.04
C GLU A 511 -34.27 1.70 -6.34
N LYS A 512 -34.88 2.60 -5.57
CA LYS A 512 -36.16 2.34 -4.88
C LYS A 512 -37.27 1.96 -5.87
N LYS A 513 -37.41 2.71 -6.96
CA LYS A 513 -38.42 2.45 -7.99
C LYS A 513 -38.21 1.08 -8.67
N ALA A 514 -36.96 0.69 -8.90
CA ALA A 514 -36.66 -0.61 -9.50
C ALA A 514 -36.97 -1.79 -8.58
N VAL A 515 -36.67 -1.65 -7.28
CA VAL A 515 -37.05 -2.66 -6.28
C VAL A 515 -38.56 -2.82 -6.22
N GLU A 516 -39.33 -1.72 -6.21
CA GLU A 516 -40.79 -1.75 -6.23
C GLU A 516 -41.35 -2.46 -7.48
N GLN A 517 -40.81 -2.14 -8.66
CA GLN A 517 -41.22 -2.78 -9.92
C GLN A 517 -40.89 -4.28 -9.95
N TYR A 518 -39.70 -4.66 -9.46
CA TYR A 518 -39.29 -6.06 -9.38
C TYR A 518 -40.17 -6.86 -8.41
N GLN A 519 -40.49 -6.29 -7.24
CA GLN A 519 -41.38 -6.92 -6.27
C GLN A 519 -42.80 -7.11 -6.82
N LEU A 520 -43.31 -6.11 -7.54
CA LEU A 520 -44.62 -6.21 -8.21
C LEU A 520 -44.64 -7.30 -9.28
N LEU A 521 -43.57 -7.37 -10.08
CA LEU A 521 -43.40 -8.40 -11.11
C LEU A 521 -43.36 -9.81 -10.51
N ASN A 522 -42.52 -10.03 -9.49
CA ASN A 522 -42.45 -11.32 -8.79
C ASN A 522 -43.80 -11.69 -8.16
N LYS A 523 -44.51 -10.73 -7.56
CA LYS A 523 -45.85 -10.97 -7.00
C LYS A 523 -46.85 -11.42 -8.07
N LYS A 524 -46.91 -10.72 -9.22
CA LYS A 524 -47.79 -11.05 -10.36
C LYS A 524 -47.65 -12.52 -10.77
N TYR A 525 -46.41 -12.97 -11.00
CA TYR A 525 -46.14 -14.33 -11.49
C TYR A 525 -46.29 -15.40 -10.42
N VAL A 526 -45.99 -15.10 -9.15
CA VAL A 526 -46.27 -16.00 -8.02
C VAL A 526 -47.78 -16.20 -7.84
N ASP A 527 -48.58 -15.14 -7.97
CA ASP A 527 -50.04 -15.23 -7.85
C ASP A 527 -50.66 -16.02 -9.03
N GLN A 528 -50.14 -15.84 -10.26
CA GLN A 528 -50.50 -16.67 -11.42
C GLN A 528 -50.15 -18.15 -11.21
N ALA A 529 -48.97 -18.46 -10.68
CA ALA A 529 -48.59 -19.85 -10.37
C ALA A 529 -49.51 -20.47 -9.31
N LYS A 530 -49.89 -19.71 -8.28
CA LYS A 530 -50.80 -20.15 -7.21
C LYS A 530 -52.23 -20.46 -7.70
N SER A 531 -52.69 -19.82 -8.78
CA SER A 531 -54.00 -20.11 -9.37
C SER A 531 -54.10 -21.51 -10.02
N HIS A 532 -52.97 -22.17 -10.29
CA HIS A 532 -52.97 -23.51 -10.86
C HIS A 532 -53.44 -24.56 -9.84
N ARG A 533 -54.47 -25.35 -10.20
CA ARG A 533 -55.17 -26.28 -9.30
C ARG A 533 -54.24 -27.28 -8.59
N VAL A 534 -53.21 -27.77 -9.28
CA VAL A 534 -52.25 -28.74 -8.71
C VAL A 534 -51.29 -28.05 -7.73
N ILE A 535 -50.85 -26.84 -8.04
CA ILE A 535 -49.91 -26.06 -7.21
C ILE A 535 -50.60 -25.60 -5.92
N ALA A 536 -51.88 -25.18 -6.02
CA ALA A 536 -52.70 -24.80 -4.87
C ALA A 536 -52.93 -25.93 -3.85
N ARG A 537 -52.74 -27.20 -4.24
CA ARG A 537 -52.93 -28.39 -3.39
C ARG A 537 -51.65 -28.88 -2.72
N ILE A 538 -50.49 -28.32 -3.06
CA ILE A 538 -49.21 -28.68 -2.43
C ILE A 538 -49.16 -28.00 -1.04
N GLU A 539 -48.91 -28.78 0.01
CA GLU A 539 -48.80 -28.26 1.37
C GLU A 539 -47.70 -27.17 1.49
N ASP A 540 -47.95 -26.22 2.39
CA ASP A 540 -47.21 -25.01 2.79
C ASP A 540 -47.64 -23.64 2.23
N GLY A 541 -48.37 -23.51 1.11
CA GLY A 541 -49.15 -22.31 0.68
C GLY A 541 -48.48 -20.91 0.62
N ASN A 542 -47.29 -20.73 1.17
CA ASN A 542 -46.64 -19.46 1.46
C ASN A 542 -45.39 -19.30 0.59
N TYR A 543 -45.59 -19.48 -0.71
CA TYR A 543 -44.54 -19.29 -1.70
C TYR A 543 -44.40 -17.80 -2.02
N ASN A 544 -43.16 -17.30 -1.99
CA ASN A 544 -42.81 -15.91 -2.29
C ASN A 544 -41.94 -15.78 -3.56
N SER A 545 -41.68 -16.87 -4.29
CA SER A 545 -41.00 -16.89 -5.59
C SER A 545 -41.37 -18.13 -6.41
N LEU A 546 -41.24 -18.05 -7.74
CA LEU A 546 -41.43 -19.19 -8.66
C LEU A 546 -40.47 -20.35 -8.34
N THR A 547 -39.23 -20.05 -7.92
CA THR A 547 -38.24 -21.06 -7.53
C THR A 547 -38.72 -21.93 -6.37
N LYS A 548 -39.35 -21.32 -5.34
CA LYS A 548 -39.90 -22.09 -4.22
C LYS A 548 -41.07 -22.97 -4.65
N ILE A 549 -41.87 -22.49 -5.60
CA ILE A 549 -42.96 -23.28 -6.19
C ILE A 549 -42.39 -24.49 -6.93
N ARG A 550 -41.35 -24.31 -7.76
CA ARG A 550 -40.65 -25.42 -8.44
C ARG A 550 -40.06 -26.44 -7.45
N MET A 551 -39.43 -25.97 -6.37
CA MET A 551 -38.92 -26.87 -5.31
C MET A 551 -40.05 -27.66 -4.64
N ALA A 552 -41.19 -27.03 -4.37
CA ALA A 552 -42.35 -27.69 -3.77
C ALA A 552 -42.94 -28.76 -4.70
N ILE A 553 -43.05 -28.46 -6.00
CA ILE A 553 -43.49 -29.42 -7.04
C ILE A 553 -42.54 -30.63 -7.08
N ASN A 554 -41.23 -30.39 -7.18
CA ASN A 554 -40.23 -31.47 -7.23
C ASN A 554 -40.24 -32.33 -5.96
N ASN A 555 -40.39 -31.72 -4.78
CA ASN A 555 -40.46 -32.44 -3.52
C ASN A 555 -41.74 -33.28 -3.40
N SER A 556 -42.88 -32.75 -3.85
CA SER A 556 -44.15 -33.46 -3.88
C SER A 556 -44.07 -34.68 -4.81
N HIS A 557 -43.56 -34.48 -6.03
CA HIS A 557 -43.35 -35.56 -6.99
C HIS A 557 -42.40 -36.63 -6.43
N LYS A 558 -41.27 -36.22 -5.83
CA LYS A 558 -40.33 -37.15 -5.18
C LYS A 558 -40.96 -37.95 -4.05
N LYS A 559 -41.80 -37.34 -3.21
CA LYS A 559 -42.54 -38.05 -2.15
C LYS A 559 -43.45 -39.12 -2.75
N ALA A 560 -44.20 -38.79 -3.80
CA ALA A 560 -45.11 -39.72 -4.46
C ALA A 560 -44.37 -40.87 -5.17
N VAL A 561 -43.26 -40.59 -5.88
CA VAL A 561 -42.40 -41.62 -6.48
C VAL A 561 -41.81 -42.53 -5.41
N ASN A 562 -41.33 -41.98 -4.30
CA ASN A 562 -40.78 -42.78 -3.20
C ASN A 562 -41.83 -43.71 -2.56
N GLN A 563 -43.10 -43.31 -2.54
CA GLN A 563 -44.18 -44.14 -2.04
C GLN A 563 -44.45 -45.32 -3.00
N LEU A 564 -44.50 -45.07 -4.31
CA LEU A 564 -44.60 -46.13 -5.33
C LEU A 564 -43.41 -47.11 -5.27
N MET A 565 -42.20 -46.60 -5.06
CA MET A 565 -40.98 -47.42 -4.94
C MET A 565 -40.94 -48.28 -3.66
N LYS A 566 -41.69 -47.92 -2.61
CA LYS A 566 -41.83 -48.78 -1.42
C LYS A 566 -42.69 -50.01 -1.70
N GLU A 567 -43.68 -49.88 -2.59
CA GLU A 567 -44.58 -50.96 -2.99
C GLU A 567 -43.92 -51.89 -4.02
N HIS A 568 -43.06 -51.33 -4.89
CA HIS A 568 -42.30 -52.06 -5.91
C HIS A 568 -40.83 -51.62 -5.94
N PRO A 569 -39.94 -52.23 -5.12
CA PRO A 569 -38.55 -51.81 -5.01
C PRO A 569 -37.71 -52.19 -6.24
N ILE A 570 -37.06 -51.21 -6.85
CA ILE A 570 -36.07 -51.41 -7.92
C ILE A 570 -34.67 -51.39 -7.31
N SER A 571 -33.87 -52.42 -7.58
CA SER A 571 -32.49 -52.51 -7.12
C SER A 571 -31.57 -51.53 -7.85
N ASP A 572 -30.68 -50.86 -7.11
CA ASP A 572 -29.63 -49.99 -7.68
C ASP A 572 -28.64 -50.76 -8.59
N ALA A 573 -28.65 -52.10 -8.55
CA ALA A 573 -27.83 -52.96 -9.40
C ALA A 573 -28.50 -53.35 -10.73
N HIS A 574 -29.64 -52.75 -11.10
CA HIS A 574 -30.37 -53.09 -12.33
C HIS A 574 -29.48 -52.96 -13.59
N PRO A 575 -29.49 -53.95 -14.52
CA PRO A 575 -28.63 -53.95 -15.72
C PRO A 575 -28.73 -52.66 -16.55
N SER A 576 -29.95 -52.18 -16.82
CA SER A 576 -30.18 -50.96 -17.60
C SER A 576 -29.70 -49.69 -16.91
N LEU A 577 -29.64 -49.65 -15.56
CA LEU A 577 -29.06 -48.52 -14.81
C LEU A 577 -27.53 -48.53 -14.92
N ARG A 578 -26.90 -49.70 -14.91
CA ARG A 578 -25.45 -49.84 -15.13
C ARG A 578 -25.05 -49.44 -16.54
N GLU A 579 -25.75 -49.94 -17.55
CA GLU A 579 -25.49 -49.61 -18.96
C GLU A 579 -25.68 -48.11 -19.23
N GLY A 580 -26.77 -47.52 -18.72
CA GLY A 580 -27.01 -46.08 -18.84
C GLY A 580 -25.96 -45.24 -18.12
N LYS A 581 -25.46 -45.67 -16.95
CA LYS A 581 -24.37 -44.98 -16.24
C LYS A 581 -23.06 -44.99 -17.05
N ILE A 582 -22.71 -46.12 -17.66
CA ILE A 582 -21.51 -46.25 -18.51
C ILE A 582 -21.61 -45.34 -19.75
N ALA A 583 -22.78 -45.31 -20.40
CA ALA A 583 -23.02 -44.44 -21.55
C ALA A 583 -22.89 -42.96 -21.19
N VAL A 584 -23.47 -42.53 -20.06
CA VAL A 584 -23.36 -41.14 -19.58
C VAL A 584 -21.92 -40.78 -19.21
N ASP A 585 -21.20 -41.67 -18.52
CA ASP A 585 -19.79 -41.44 -18.16
C ASP A 585 -18.89 -41.30 -19.40
N THR A 586 -19.17 -42.07 -20.45
CA THR A 586 -18.46 -41.99 -21.74
C THR A 586 -18.73 -40.65 -22.43
N LEU A 587 -20.00 -40.24 -22.51
CA LEU A 587 -20.41 -38.95 -23.10
C LEU A 587 -19.80 -37.75 -22.37
N VAL A 588 -19.75 -37.79 -21.04
CA VAL A 588 -19.14 -36.75 -20.19
C VAL A 588 -17.63 -36.67 -20.46
N LYS A 589 -16.95 -37.82 -20.61
CA LYS A 589 -15.53 -37.88 -20.92
C LYS A 589 -15.22 -37.22 -22.27
N ASP A 590 -16.01 -37.51 -23.31
CA ASP A 590 -15.84 -36.94 -24.65
C ASP A 590 -16.09 -35.43 -24.70
N LYS A 591 -17.08 -34.93 -23.93
CA LYS A 591 -17.31 -33.48 -23.83
C LYS A 591 -16.17 -32.78 -23.09
N ARG A 592 -15.64 -33.38 -22.02
CA ARG A 592 -14.52 -32.82 -21.24
C ARG A 592 -13.25 -32.69 -22.08
N THR A 593 -12.94 -33.68 -22.92
CA THR A 593 -11.77 -33.62 -23.82
C THR A 593 -11.93 -32.52 -24.86
N LYS A 594 -13.10 -32.39 -25.49
CA LYS A 594 -13.38 -31.35 -26.50
C LYS A 594 -13.29 -29.93 -25.94
N ILE A 595 -13.79 -29.69 -24.72
CA ILE A 595 -13.67 -28.39 -24.04
C ILE A 595 -12.20 -28.07 -23.76
N SER A 596 -11.46 -29.06 -23.26
CA SER A 596 -10.05 -28.86 -22.90
C SER A 596 -9.18 -28.58 -24.12
N SER A 597 -9.45 -29.21 -25.27
CA SER A 597 -8.72 -28.93 -26.51
C SER A 597 -9.02 -27.54 -27.07
N LEU A 598 -10.31 -27.18 -27.21
CA LEU A 598 -10.72 -25.90 -27.78
C LEU A 598 -10.18 -24.70 -27.00
N ILE A 599 -10.24 -24.75 -25.67
CA ILE A 599 -9.73 -23.64 -24.84
C ILE A 599 -8.20 -23.63 -24.81
N GLY A 600 -7.57 -24.82 -24.83
CA GLY A 600 -6.11 -24.95 -24.98
C GLY A 600 -5.59 -24.28 -26.26
N ASP A 601 -6.29 -24.45 -27.39
CA ASP A 601 -5.94 -23.85 -28.68
C ASP A 601 -6.10 -22.32 -28.68
N LYS A 602 -7.10 -21.79 -27.98
CA LYS A 602 -7.26 -20.34 -27.80
C LYS A 602 -6.12 -19.74 -26.97
N ILE A 603 -5.75 -20.39 -25.87
CA ILE A 603 -4.66 -19.93 -25.00
C ILE A 603 -3.32 -19.95 -25.76
N SER A 604 -3.03 -21.01 -26.52
CA SER A 604 -1.80 -21.08 -27.33
C SER A 604 -1.75 -20.00 -28.42
N THR A 605 -2.90 -19.60 -28.96
CA THR A 605 -3.01 -18.48 -29.91
C THR A 605 -2.70 -17.14 -29.24
N LEU A 606 -3.22 -16.87 -28.04
CA LEU A 606 -2.88 -15.66 -27.28
C LEU A 606 -1.40 -15.56 -26.92
N TYR A 607 -0.74 -16.68 -26.61
CA TYR A 607 0.71 -16.69 -26.39
C TYR A 607 1.48 -16.31 -27.67
N ARG A 608 1.05 -16.78 -28.85
CA ARG A 608 1.64 -16.40 -30.14
C ARG A 608 1.45 -14.92 -30.45
N GLU A 609 0.24 -14.39 -30.25
CA GLU A 609 -0.06 -12.96 -30.45
C GLU A 609 0.74 -12.05 -29.51
N GLN A 610 0.91 -12.47 -28.26
CA GLN A 610 1.75 -11.75 -27.29
C GLN A 610 3.19 -11.59 -27.80
N GLU A 611 3.79 -12.66 -28.33
CA GLU A 611 5.17 -12.61 -28.81
C GLU A 611 5.29 -11.71 -30.05
N GLN A 612 4.37 -11.81 -31.00
CA GLN A 612 4.33 -10.92 -32.18
C GLN A 612 4.18 -9.45 -31.78
N ALA A 613 3.37 -9.15 -30.76
CA ALA A 613 3.21 -7.79 -30.28
C ALA A 613 4.46 -7.26 -29.56
N PHE A 614 5.22 -8.13 -28.88
CA PHE A 614 6.55 -7.75 -28.37
C PHE A 614 7.52 -7.46 -29.50
N GLU A 615 7.57 -8.28 -30.55
CA GLU A 615 8.46 -8.02 -31.70
C GLU A 615 8.15 -6.68 -32.37
N LEU A 616 6.87 -6.37 -32.60
CA LEU A 616 6.43 -5.10 -33.18
C LEU A 616 6.81 -3.90 -32.30
N LEU A 617 6.69 -4.03 -30.97
CA LEU A 617 7.01 -2.96 -30.02
C LEU A 617 8.48 -2.52 -30.10
N PHE A 618 9.40 -3.44 -30.36
CA PHE A 618 10.84 -3.13 -30.44
C PHE A 618 11.34 -2.90 -31.88
N LYS A 619 10.52 -3.12 -32.91
CA LYS A 619 10.91 -3.08 -34.33
C LYS A 619 11.58 -1.77 -34.75
N ASP A 620 10.98 -0.64 -34.39
CA ASP A 620 11.53 0.67 -34.79
C ASP A 620 12.71 1.08 -33.90
N HIS A 621 12.69 0.69 -32.63
CA HIS A 621 13.81 0.91 -31.73
C HIS A 621 15.07 0.15 -32.17
N VAL A 622 14.96 -1.03 -32.79
CA VAL A 622 16.12 -1.74 -33.37
C VAL A 622 16.75 -0.90 -34.48
N LYS A 623 15.94 -0.34 -35.38
CA LYS A 623 16.41 0.52 -36.49
C LYS A 623 17.05 1.83 -36.01
N ASP A 624 16.50 2.45 -34.96
CA ASP A 624 17.01 3.71 -34.40
C ASP A 624 18.32 3.56 -33.62
N THR A 625 18.63 2.33 -33.20
CA THR A 625 19.86 2.02 -32.47
C THR A 625 20.97 1.45 -33.34
N ASP A 626 20.70 1.20 -34.62
CA ASP A 626 21.68 0.77 -35.62
C ASP A 626 22.63 1.93 -35.93
N LEU A 627 23.93 1.70 -35.71
CA LEU A 627 24.95 2.73 -35.88
C LEU A 627 25.15 3.10 -37.34
N TYR A 628 25.22 2.11 -38.23
CA TYR A 628 25.47 2.32 -39.67
C TYR A 628 24.35 3.14 -40.33
N ARG A 629 23.11 2.85 -39.99
CA ARG A 629 21.92 3.56 -40.49
C ARG A 629 21.82 5.00 -39.99
N ASN A 630 22.33 5.26 -38.79
CA ASN A 630 22.16 6.54 -38.09
C ASN A 630 23.48 7.31 -37.87
N LEU A 631 24.57 6.88 -38.53
CA LEU A 631 25.88 7.53 -38.51
C LEU A 631 25.78 9.07 -38.65
N PRO A 632 24.93 9.62 -39.56
CA PRO A 632 24.71 11.06 -39.71
C PRO A 632 24.38 11.85 -38.43
N ARG A 633 23.76 11.20 -37.42
CA ARG A 633 23.38 11.85 -36.16
C ARG A 633 24.59 12.34 -35.37
N LEU A 634 25.75 11.69 -35.52
CA LEU A 634 26.97 12.00 -34.75
C LEU A 634 27.59 13.36 -35.15
N TRP A 635 27.26 13.90 -36.32
CA TRP A 635 27.82 15.16 -36.86
C TRP A 635 26.79 16.27 -37.10
N LYS A 636 25.57 16.11 -36.58
CA LYS A 636 24.50 17.12 -36.67
C LYS A 636 25.00 18.47 -36.13
N GLY A 637 25.03 19.50 -36.99
CA GLY A 637 25.49 20.86 -36.66
C GLY A 637 26.81 21.30 -37.30
N LYS A 638 27.49 20.46 -38.08
CA LYS A 638 28.65 20.84 -38.93
C LYS A 638 28.27 21.01 -40.40
N ARG A 639 28.94 21.95 -41.11
CA ARG A 639 28.63 22.30 -42.52
C ARG A 639 29.09 21.26 -43.58
N ARG A 640 30.12 20.45 -43.32
CA ARG A 640 30.46 19.21 -44.06
C ARG A 640 31.69 18.53 -43.43
N MET A 641 31.73 17.20 -43.43
CA MET A 641 32.95 16.41 -43.16
C MET A 641 33.56 15.94 -44.48
N SER A 642 34.87 15.69 -44.51
CA SER A 642 35.56 15.03 -45.63
C SER A 642 35.20 13.55 -45.67
N GLU A 643 35.00 12.98 -46.85
CA GLU A 643 34.67 11.55 -47.04
C GLU A 643 35.66 10.63 -46.32
N HIS A 644 36.95 10.93 -46.41
CA HIS A 644 38.01 10.18 -45.73
C HIS A 644 37.86 10.09 -44.20
N ALA A 645 37.29 11.11 -43.56
CA ALA A 645 37.08 11.10 -42.10
C ALA A 645 35.85 10.28 -41.69
N VAL A 646 34.87 10.13 -42.58
CA VAL A 646 33.70 9.27 -42.38
C VAL A 646 34.09 7.81 -42.57
N GLU A 647 34.94 7.53 -43.56
CA GLU A 647 35.45 6.19 -43.87
C GLU A 647 36.34 5.66 -42.75
N HIS A 648 37.27 6.46 -42.26
CA HIS A 648 38.11 6.10 -41.11
C HIS A 648 37.30 5.79 -39.84
N ILE A 649 36.20 6.52 -39.58
CA ILE A 649 35.32 6.21 -38.44
C ILE A 649 34.60 4.89 -38.66
N LYS A 650 34.16 4.57 -39.88
CA LYS A 650 33.51 3.29 -40.18
C LYS A 650 34.46 2.12 -39.99
N GLU A 651 35.70 2.22 -40.47
CA GLU A 651 36.74 1.20 -40.27
C GLU A 651 36.95 0.90 -38.78
N VAL A 652 37.09 1.94 -37.95
CA VAL A 652 37.25 1.79 -36.50
C VAL A 652 36.02 1.14 -35.86
N LEU A 653 34.80 1.48 -36.31
CA LEU A 653 33.56 0.87 -35.80
C LEU A 653 33.41 -0.61 -36.22
N GLU A 654 33.85 -0.95 -37.44
CA GLU A 654 33.85 -2.31 -37.98
C GLU A 654 34.87 -3.20 -37.28
N GLU A 655 36.11 -2.72 -37.09
CA GLU A 655 37.15 -3.40 -36.31
C GLU A 655 36.70 -3.68 -34.87
N LEU A 656 35.96 -2.74 -34.27
CA LEU A 656 35.41 -2.88 -32.93
C LEU A 656 34.07 -3.64 -32.87
N ASN A 657 33.53 -4.11 -33.99
CA ASN A 657 32.20 -4.73 -34.09
C ASN A 657 31.13 -3.95 -33.31
N PHE A 658 31.18 -2.61 -33.40
CA PHE A 658 30.31 -1.69 -32.67
C PHE A 658 29.18 -1.21 -33.60
N SER A 659 28.19 -2.10 -33.79
CA SER A 659 27.07 -1.94 -34.73
C SER A 659 25.82 -1.30 -34.13
N SER A 660 25.72 -1.22 -32.80
CA SER A 660 24.56 -0.61 -32.13
C SER A 660 24.93 0.21 -30.90
N ILE A 661 24.28 1.37 -30.75
CA ILE A 661 24.53 2.26 -29.62
C ILE A 661 24.18 1.63 -28.25
N ARG A 662 23.38 0.56 -28.25
CA ARG A 662 23.06 -0.24 -27.05
C ARG A 662 24.25 -1.03 -26.51
N GLN A 663 25.31 -1.22 -27.30
CA GLN A 663 26.52 -1.91 -26.88
C GLN A 663 27.39 -1.04 -25.96
N ILE A 664 27.14 0.27 -25.86
CA ILE A 664 27.85 1.14 -24.90
C ILE A 664 27.46 0.75 -23.47
N TYR A 665 28.48 0.55 -22.63
CA TYR A 665 28.34 0.37 -21.19
C TYR A 665 28.59 1.69 -20.44
N SER A 666 29.66 2.41 -20.78
CA SER A 666 29.94 3.73 -20.22
C SER A 666 30.64 4.65 -21.22
N LEU A 667 30.44 5.96 -21.03
CA LEU A 667 31.03 7.02 -21.84
C LEU A 667 31.59 8.10 -20.92
N ASN A 668 32.90 8.28 -20.93
CA ASN A 668 33.59 9.25 -20.09
C ASN A 668 33.84 10.55 -20.87
N ALA A 669 33.11 11.60 -20.49
CA ALA A 669 33.16 12.89 -21.17
C ALA A 669 34.50 13.64 -21.01
N HIS A 670 35.30 13.32 -19.97
CA HIS A 670 36.59 13.98 -19.70
C HIS A 670 37.74 13.28 -20.42
N THR A 671 37.74 11.94 -20.40
CA THR A 671 38.82 11.14 -21.02
C THR A 671 38.56 10.88 -22.50
N GLY A 672 37.30 10.91 -22.96
CA GLY A 672 36.92 10.53 -24.33
C GLY A 672 36.78 9.02 -24.53
N GLU A 673 36.98 8.22 -23.47
CA GLU A 673 36.89 6.76 -23.49
C GLU A 673 35.43 6.30 -23.56
N VAL A 674 35.15 5.44 -24.53
CA VAL A 674 33.90 4.68 -24.63
C VAL A 674 34.21 3.23 -24.31
N MET A 675 33.48 2.67 -23.35
CA MET A 675 33.56 1.27 -22.97
C MET A 675 32.29 0.54 -23.42
N LEU A 676 32.47 -0.55 -24.15
CA LEU A 676 31.40 -1.44 -24.60
C LEU A 676 31.08 -2.49 -23.52
N LYS A 677 29.89 -3.10 -23.61
CA LYS A 677 29.40 -4.11 -22.66
C LYS A 677 30.19 -5.41 -22.67
N ASP A 678 30.90 -5.69 -23.76
CA ASP A 678 31.81 -6.83 -23.87
C ASP A 678 33.22 -6.54 -23.32
N GLY A 679 33.45 -5.35 -22.76
CA GLY A 679 34.71 -4.94 -22.15
C GLY A 679 35.69 -4.24 -23.08
N ARG A 680 35.42 -4.16 -24.39
CA ARG A 680 36.25 -3.43 -25.36
C ARG A 680 36.15 -1.92 -25.16
N LYS A 681 37.23 -1.20 -25.46
CA LYS A 681 37.33 0.25 -25.23
C LYS A 681 38.04 0.94 -26.38
N PHE A 682 37.61 2.17 -26.68
CA PHE A 682 38.26 3.03 -27.65
C PHE A 682 38.14 4.50 -27.23
N ASN A 683 39.04 5.35 -27.73
CA ASN A 683 39.07 6.76 -27.37
C ASN A 683 38.61 7.65 -28.53
N ILE A 684 37.52 8.38 -28.32
CA ILE A 684 36.97 9.29 -29.34
C ILE A 684 37.91 10.47 -29.63
N LYS A 685 38.87 10.78 -28.75
CA LYS A 685 39.84 11.87 -28.95
C LYS A 685 40.76 11.68 -30.15
N GLU A 686 40.89 10.46 -30.66
CA GLU A 686 41.64 10.14 -31.88
C GLU A 686 41.01 10.79 -33.13
N PHE A 687 39.74 11.17 -33.06
CA PHE A 687 39.04 11.85 -34.15
C PHE A 687 39.18 13.38 -34.09
N ARG A 688 39.41 14.00 -35.26
CA ARG A 688 39.58 15.46 -35.43
C ARG A 688 38.43 16.29 -34.83
N ASP A 689 37.21 15.74 -34.82
CA ASP A 689 35.97 16.38 -34.34
C ASP A 689 35.40 15.77 -33.05
N HIS A 690 36.26 15.16 -32.23
CA HIS A 690 35.90 14.41 -31.03
C HIS A 690 34.91 15.11 -30.09
N LYS A 691 34.98 16.44 -29.92
CA LYS A 691 34.06 17.17 -29.02
C LYS A 691 32.60 17.14 -29.50
N VAL A 692 32.37 17.20 -30.81
CA VAL A 692 31.01 17.18 -31.40
C VAL A 692 30.48 15.75 -31.40
N ILE A 693 31.31 14.80 -31.80
CA ILE A 693 30.99 13.36 -31.81
C ILE A 693 30.63 12.88 -30.41
N LEU A 694 31.45 13.21 -29.41
CA LEU A 694 31.22 12.83 -28.01
C LEU A 694 29.91 13.41 -27.45
N LYS A 695 29.60 14.67 -27.78
CA LYS A 695 28.35 15.33 -27.37
C LYS A 695 27.13 14.66 -27.99
N ASN A 696 27.16 14.42 -29.30
CA ASN A 696 26.05 13.82 -30.04
C ASN A 696 25.87 12.33 -29.69
N LEU A 697 26.96 11.59 -29.51
CA LEU A 697 26.95 10.20 -29.07
C LEU A 697 26.35 10.06 -27.66
N ARG A 698 26.74 10.93 -26.73
CA ARG A 698 26.15 10.97 -25.39
C ARG A 698 24.65 11.25 -25.44
N HIS A 699 24.25 12.27 -26.19
CA HIS A 699 22.84 12.62 -26.33
C HIS A 699 22.02 11.47 -26.92
N TRP A 700 22.52 10.82 -27.98
CA TRP A 700 21.85 9.69 -28.62
C TRP A 700 21.83 8.43 -27.73
N HIS A 701 22.89 8.18 -26.97
CA HIS A 701 22.92 7.11 -25.97
C HIS A 701 21.88 7.34 -24.84
N ASP A 702 21.81 8.57 -24.32
CA ASP A 702 20.84 8.92 -23.28
C ASP A 702 19.39 8.87 -23.81
N GLU A 703 19.16 9.38 -25.03
CA GLU A 703 17.87 9.27 -25.76
C GLU A 703 17.45 7.80 -25.91
N THR A 704 18.38 6.95 -26.38
CA THR A 704 18.16 5.51 -26.55
C THR A 704 17.84 4.82 -25.22
N LYS A 705 18.55 5.17 -24.15
CA LYS A 705 18.32 4.62 -22.80
C LYS A 705 16.94 4.99 -22.27
N HIS A 706 16.51 6.22 -22.48
CA HIS A 706 15.17 6.69 -22.11
C HIS A 706 14.08 5.97 -22.92
N GLN A 707 14.24 5.86 -24.25
CA GLN A 707 13.33 5.12 -25.12
C GLN A 707 13.23 3.64 -24.72
N LEU A 708 14.35 2.97 -24.45
CA LEU A 708 14.37 1.57 -24.02
C LEU A 708 13.65 1.38 -22.67
N THR A 709 13.80 2.34 -21.76
CA THR A 709 13.09 2.31 -20.47
C THR A 709 11.59 2.44 -20.68
N PHE A 710 11.15 3.36 -21.55
CA PHE A 710 9.74 3.52 -21.93
C PHE A 710 9.17 2.26 -22.60
N LEU A 711 9.87 1.69 -23.58
CA LEU A 711 9.44 0.45 -24.27
C LEU A 711 9.36 -0.74 -23.33
N ASN A 712 10.27 -0.85 -22.35
CA ASN A 712 10.18 -1.89 -21.32
C ASN A 712 8.96 -1.70 -20.40
N GLN A 713 8.58 -0.45 -20.09
CA GLN A 713 7.34 -0.16 -19.37
C GLN A 713 6.11 -0.56 -20.19
N GLU A 714 6.09 -0.26 -21.49
CA GLU A 714 5.00 -0.69 -22.39
C GLU A 714 4.93 -2.22 -22.54
N LYS A 715 6.08 -2.91 -22.65
CA LYS A 715 6.16 -4.38 -22.66
C LYS A 715 5.51 -4.97 -21.40
N VAL A 716 5.79 -4.39 -20.24
CA VAL A 716 5.19 -4.80 -18.97
C VAL A 716 3.68 -4.62 -18.96
N LYS A 717 3.16 -3.48 -19.46
CA LYS A 717 1.72 -3.23 -19.58
C LYS A 717 1.06 -4.24 -20.50
N LEU A 718 1.62 -4.46 -21.67
CA LEU A 718 1.12 -5.41 -22.65
C LEU A 718 1.12 -6.86 -22.11
N LYS A 719 2.18 -7.24 -21.37
CA LYS A 719 2.24 -8.54 -20.67
C LYS A 719 1.16 -8.67 -19.59
N LYS A 720 0.74 -7.57 -18.96
CA LYS A 720 -0.36 -7.56 -17.99
C LYS A 720 -1.70 -7.78 -18.69
N GLU A 721 -1.93 -7.12 -19.82
CA GLU A 721 -3.16 -7.25 -20.62
C GLU A 721 -3.37 -8.70 -21.12
N TYR A 722 -2.36 -9.31 -21.74
CA TYR A 722 -2.46 -10.70 -22.21
C TYR A 722 -2.64 -11.70 -21.06
N ARG A 723 -2.02 -11.45 -19.89
CA ARG A 723 -2.27 -12.28 -18.69
C ARG A 723 -3.73 -12.23 -18.25
N GLN A 724 -4.38 -11.08 -18.34
CA GLN A 724 -5.82 -10.96 -18.04
C GLN A 724 -6.67 -11.73 -19.05
N LYS A 725 -6.34 -11.65 -20.35
CA LYS A 725 -7.04 -12.41 -21.41
C LYS A 725 -6.91 -13.92 -21.22
N ILE A 726 -5.71 -14.41 -20.90
CA ILE A 726 -5.46 -15.84 -20.64
C ILE A 726 -6.22 -16.30 -19.41
N LYS A 727 -6.16 -15.54 -18.30
CA LYS A 727 -6.90 -15.85 -17.08
C LYS A 727 -8.42 -15.96 -17.32
N ALA A 728 -8.98 -15.06 -18.13
CA ALA A 728 -10.40 -15.12 -18.47
C ALA A 728 -10.79 -16.42 -19.20
N LEU A 729 -9.95 -16.93 -20.11
CA LEU A 729 -10.18 -18.21 -20.78
C LEU A 729 -10.02 -19.41 -19.83
N GLU A 730 -9.07 -19.35 -18.89
CA GLU A 730 -8.92 -20.38 -17.85
C GLU A 730 -10.14 -20.44 -16.92
N ASP A 731 -10.69 -19.28 -16.57
CA ASP A 731 -11.92 -19.16 -15.80
C ASP A 731 -13.13 -19.70 -16.59
N GLU A 732 -13.24 -19.41 -17.90
CA GLU A 732 -14.26 -19.97 -18.80
C GLU A 732 -14.20 -21.51 -18.81
N LYS A 733 -12.99 -22.08 -18.96
CA LYS A 733 -12.76 -23.54 -18.88
C LYS A 733 -13.27 -24.12 -17.56
N ARG A 734 -12.99 -23.46 -16.44
CA ARG A 734 -13.43 -23.90 -15.11
C ARG A 734 -14.95 -23.90 -15.00
N ILE A 735 -15.62 -22.88 -15.54
CA ILE A 735 -17.08 -22.76 -15.53
C ILE A 735 -17.72 -23.87 -16.38
N GLU A 736 -17.23 -24.08 -17.61
CA GLU A 736 -17.76 -25.12 -18.49
C GLU A 736 -17.57 -26.53 -17.91
N LEU A 737 -16.41 -26.80 -17.32
CA LEU A 737 -16.14 -28.09 -16.66
C LEU A 737 -17.05 -28.33 -15.44
N LYS A 738 -17.39 -27.28 -14.67
CA LYS A 738 -18.38 -27.37 -13.59
C LYS A 738 -19.81 -27.60 -14.12
N GLY A 739 -20.15 -27.04 -15.28
CA GLY A 739 -21.43 -27.27 -15.96
C GLY A 739 -21.64 -28.74 -16.33
N LEU A 740 -20.54 -29.45 -16.64
CA LEU A 740 -20.52 -30.85 -17.02
C LEU A 740 -21.00 -31.80 -15.90
N ASP A 741 -20.76 -31.45 -14.64
CA ASP A 741 -21.26 -32.22 -13.50
C ASP A 741 -22.79 -32.13 -13.36
N ARG A 742 -23.38 -30.97 -13.68
CA ARG A 742 -24.83 -30.80 -13.73
C ARG A 742 -25.43 -31.59 -14.89
N PHE A 743 -24.78 -31.54 -16.06
CA PHE A 743 -25.17 -32.34 -17.22
C PHE A 743 -25.18 -33.85 -16.90
N LYS A 744 -24.11 -34.35 -16.25
CA LYS A 744 -24.02 -35.75 -15.81
C LYS A 744 -25.18 -36.14 -14.88
N LYS A 745 -25.49 -35.31 -13.89
CA LYS A 745 -26.62 -35.57 -12.97
C LYS A 745 -27.97 -35.61 -13.71
N GLY A 746 -28.19 -34.71 -14.67
CA GLY A 746 -29.40 -34.67 -15.48
C GLY A 746 -29.57 -35.92 -16.35
N GLU A 747 -28.52 -36.35 -17.04
CA GLU A 747 -28.58 -37.54 -17.90
C GLU A 747 -28.76 -38.84 -17.09
N LEU A 748 -28.10 -38.96 -15.93
CA LEU A 748 -28.34 -40.08 -15.01
C LEU A 748 -29.79 -40.11 -14.49
N GLN A 749 -30.39 -38.94 -14.27
CA GLN A 749 -31.79 -38.85 -13.85
C GLN A 749 -32.74 -39.32 -14.97
N LYS A 750 -32.47 -38.99 -16.24
CA LYS A 750 -33.25 -39.48 -17.38
C LYS A 750 -33.19 -41.01 -17.52
N VAL A 751 -32.00 -41.58 -17.37
CA VAL A 751 -31.81 -43.05 -17.34
C VAL A 751 -32.63 -43.67 -16.21
N LYS A 752 -32.61 -43.05 -15.02
CA LYS A 752 -33.39 -43.51 -13.87
C LYS A 752 -34.89 -43.48 -14.13
N ILE A 753 -35.42 -42.39 -14.71
CA ILE A 753 -36.84 -42.25 -15.05
C ILE A 753 -37.25 -43.29 -16.10
N ALA A 754 -36.41 -43.54 -17.11
CA ALA A 754 -36.69 -44.53 -18.14
C ALA A 754 -36.84 -45.96 -17.56
N VAL A 755 -35.95 -46.34 -16.65
CA VAL A 755 -36.04 -47.63 -15.93
C VAL A 755 -37.29 -47.68 -15.04
N GLN A 756 -37.55 -46.62 -14.27
CA GLN A 756 -38.75 -46.54 -13.43
C GLN A 756 -40.06 -46.63 -14.23
N LYS A 757 -40.10 -46.08 -15.45
CA LYS A 757 -41.26 -46.15 -16.34
C LYS A 757 -41.55 -47.58 -16.83
N VAL A 758 -40.51 -48.36 -17.09
CA VAL A 758 -40.63 -49.76 -17.50
C VAL A 758 -41.08 -50.64 -16.32
N GLU A 759 -40.48 -50.45 -15.14
CA GLU A 759 -40.71 -51.31 -13.97
C GLU A 759 -41.99 -50.98 -13.18
N LEU A 760 -42.33 -49.69 -13.01
CA LEU A 760 -43.50 -49.26 -12.21
C LEU A 760 -44.78 -49.09 -13.04
N GLY A 761 -44.70 -49.18 -14.37
CA GLY A 761 -45.84 -49.19 -15.29
C GLY A 761 -46.71 -47.92 -15.29
N LYS A 762 -48.03 -48.11 -15.47
CA LYS A 762 -49.02 -47.02 -15.64
C LYS A 762 -49.09 -46.03 -14.46
N PRO A 763 -49.06 -46.45 -13.17
CA PRO A 763 -49.10 -45.54 -12.03
C PRO A 763 -47.98 -44.49 -12.04
N PHE A 764 -46.74 -44.91 -12.33
CA PHE A 764 -45.60 -43.98 -12.46
C PHE A 764 -45.71 -43.11 -13.71
N SER A 765 -46.19 -43.66 -14.84
CA SER A 765 -46.37 -42.90 -16.08
C SER A 765 -47.36 -41.74 -15.92
N ASN A 766 -48.49 -41.97 -15.25
CA ASN A 766 -49.48 -40.92 -14.97
C ASN A 766 -48.92 -39.85 -14.01
N LEU A 767 -48.15 -40.27 -13.00
CA LEU A 767 -47.51 -39.35 -12.05
C LEU A 767 -46.43 -38.49 -12.71
N GLN A 768 -45.68 -39.08 -13.64
CA GLN A 768 -44.66 -38.40 -14.44
C GLN A 768 -45.28 -37.40 -15.41
N GLU A 769 -46.36 -37.76 -16.09
CA GLU A 769 -47.10 -36.86 -17.00
C GLU A 769 -47.69 -35.66 -16.24
N GLN A 770 -48.29 -35.89 -15.07
CA GLN A 770 -48.77 -34.78 -14.22
C GLN A 770 -47.63 -33.86 -13.74
N HIS A 771 -46.46 -34.42 -13.44
CA HIS A 771 -45.29 -33.64 -13.06
C HIS A 771 -44.73 -32.83 -14.23
N GLU A 772 -44.67 -33.41 -15.42
CA GLU A 772 -44.22 -32.77 -16.66
C GLU A 772 -45.13 -31.59 -17.03
N VAL A 773 -46.46 -31.78 -17.05
CA VAL A 773 -47.44 -30.72 -17.34
C VAL A 773 -47.34 -29.54 -16.37
N VAL A 774 -47.20 -29.82 -15.07
CA VAL A 774 -47.10 -28.77 -14.05
C VAL A 774 -45.73 -28.07 -14.11
N THR A 775 -44.67 -28.80 -14.46
CA THR A 775 -43.33 -28.22 -14.64
C THR A 775 -43.30 -27.33 -15.88
N GLU A 776 -43.86 -27.78 -17.01
CA GLU A 776 -43.98 -27.01 -18.24
C GLU A 776 -44.75 -25.69 -18.03
N TYR A 777 -45.87 -25.74 -17.30
CA TYR A 777 -46.60 -24.53 -16.92
C TYR A 777 -45.76 -23.55 -16.08
N VAL A 778 -44.96 -24.05 -15.13
CA VAL A 778 -44.05 -23.19 -14.34
C VAL A 778 -42.90 -22.67 -15.20
N ASP A 779 -42.40 -23.46 -16.15
CA ASP A 779 -41.36 -23.07 -17.09
C ASP A 779 -41.85 -21.94 -18.02
N GLU A 780 -43.08 -22.01 -18.51
CA GLU A 780 -43.73 -20.94 -19.27
C GLU A 780 -43.85 -19.65 -18.47
N LEU A 781 -44.28 -19.75 -17.20
CA LEU A 781 -44.35 -18.60 -16.29
C LEU A 781 -42.97 -18.01 -16.00
N GLU A 782 -41.94 -18.84 -15.83
CA GLU A 782 -40.56 -18.38 -15.65
C GLU A 782 -40.02 -17.69 -16.90
N GLN A 783 -40.29 -18.23 -18.10
CA GLN A 783 -39.88 -17.59 -19.36
C GLN A 783 -40.57 -16.25 -19.56
N ALA A 784 -41.87 -16.16 -19.26
CA ALA A 784 -42.64 -14.92 -19.32
C ALA A 784 -42.16 -13.91 -18.26
N TYR A 785 -41.88 -14.37 -17.04
CA TYR A 785 -41.26 -13.57 -15.99
C TYR A 785 -39.89 -13.03 -16.43
N GLU A 786 -39.01 -13.88 -16.96
CA GLU A 786 -37.69 -13.47 -17.46
C GLU A 786 -37.79 -12.48 -18.64
N ALA A 787 -38.79 -12.63 -19.51
CA ALA A 787 -39.01 -11.71 -20.62
C ALA A 787 -39.44 -10.32 -20.13
N GLU A 788 -40.41 -10.24 -19.21
CA GLU A 788 -40.83 -8.96 -18.62
C GLU A 788 -39.74 -8.35 -17.73
N GLU A 789 -39.00 -9.18 -16.98
CA GLU A 789 -37.86 -8.75 -16.17
C GLU A 789 -36.78 -8.11 -17.05
N LYS A 790 -36.47 -8.71 -18.22
CA LYS A 790 -35.53 -8.11 -19.20
C LYS A 790 -35.97 -6.73 -19.69
N VAL A 791 -37.28 -6.50 -19.85
CA VAL A 791 -37.81 -5.18 -20.25
C VAL A 791 -37.61 -4.17 -19.12
N VAL A 792 -37.98 -4.50 -17.88
CA VAL A 792 -37.77 -3.63 -16.70
C VAL A 792 -36.29 -3.31 -16.50
N LEU A 793 -35.42 -4.31 -16.65
CA LEU A 793 -33.97 -4.15 -16.54
C LEU A 793 -33.41 -3.24 -17.64
N LYS A 794 -33.95 -3.31 -18.86
CA LYS A 794 -33.54 -2.46 -19.98
C LYS A 794 -33.88 -0.99 -19.70
N ASP A 795 -35.11 -0.71 -19.30
CA ASP A 795 -35.56 0.66 -19.00
C ASP A 795 -34.73 1.28 -17.86
N TYR A 796 -34.44 0.49 -16.83
CA TYR A 796 -33.58 0.91 -15.72
C TYR A 796 -32.16 1.24 -16.18
N LYS A 797 -31.57 0.34 -16.99
CA LYS A 797 -30.22 0.50 -17.53
C LYS A 797 -30.09 1.77 -18.38
N GLU A 798 -31.08 2.09 -19.21
CA GLU A 798 -31.07 3.30 -20.03
C GLU A 798 -31.06 4.59 -19.20
N VAL A 799 -31.80 4.63 -18.09
CA VAL A 799 -31.80 5.79 -17.18
C VAL A 799 -30.46 5.90 -16.44
N TYR A 800 -29.90 4.77 -16.01
CA TYR A 800 -28.60 4.74 -15.34
C TYR A 800 -27.45 5.19 -16.26
N GLU A 801 -27.43 4.72 -17.50
CA GLU A 801 -26.45 5.14 -18.51
C GLU A 801 -26.53 6.64 -18.83
N ARG A 802 -27.73 7.23 -18.76
CA ARG A 802 -27.92 8.67 -18.94
C ARG A 802 -27.25 9.48 -17.82
N ILE A 803 -27.42 9.05 -16.56
CA ILE A 803 -26.80 9.67 -15.39
C ILE A 803 -25.27 9.60 -15.49
N ILE A 804 -24.73 8.45 -15.90
CA ILE A 804 -23.28 8.27 -16.14
C ILE A 804 -22.76 9.32 -17.13
N ARG A 805 -23.39 9.42 -18.31
CA ARG A 805 -22.95 10.35 -19.36
C ARG A 805 -22.97 11.81 -18.90
N GLN A 806 -23.96 12.19 -18.09
CA GLN A 806 -24.05 13.54 -17.53
C GLN A 806 -22.92 13.82 -16.52
N CYS A 807 -22.59 12.85 -15.66
CA CYS A 807 -21.48 12.95 -14.72
C CYS A 807 -20.12 13.03 -15.44
N GLU A 808 -19.91 12.24 -16.50
CA GLU A 808 -18.69 12.29 -17.34
C GLU A 808 -18.53 13.67 -18.00
N ALA A 809 -19.57 14.18 -18.66
CA ALA A 809 -19.54 15.47 -19.32
C ALA A 809 -19.23 16.61 -18.33
N LYS A 810 -19.76 16.54 -17.11
CA LYS A 810 -19.48 17.54 -16.06
C LYS A 810 -18.05 17.40 -15.52
N ALA A 811 -17.50 16.19 -15.39
CA ALA A 811 -16.10 15.98 -15.00
C ALA A 811 -15.12 16.59 -16.02
N GLU A 812 -15.35 16.36 -17.31
CA GLU A 812 -14.53 16.93 -18.40
C GLU A 812 -14.56 18.46 -18.38
N SER A 813 -15.75 19.05 -18.20
CA SER A 813 -15.90 20.51 -18.07
C SER A 813 -15.08 21.08 -16.91
N VAL A 814 -15.07 20.43 -15.75
CA VAL A 814 -14.32 20.89 -14.56
C VAL A 814 -12.81 20.72 -14.75
N ALA A 815 -12.37 19.66 -15.42
CA ALA A 815 -10.97 19.43 -15.73
C ALA A 815 -10.38 20.55 -16.61
N GLU A 816 -11.13 21.01 -17.62
CA GLU A 816 -10.71 22.15 -18.45
C GLU A 816 -10.67 23.47 -17.67
N GLU A 817 -11.61 23.70 -16.73
CA GLU A 817 -11.57 24.89 -15.86
C GLU A 817 -10.35 24.90 -14.92
N ILE A 818 -9.95 23.74 -14.37
CA ILE A 818 -8.73 23.59 -13.55
C ILE A 818 -7.49 23.96 -14.40
N LYS A 819 -7.42 23.44 -15.61
CA LYS A 819 -6.30 23.67 -16.55
C LYS A 819 -6.19 25.15 -16.93
N GLU A 820 -7.31 25.82 -17.20
CA GLU A 820 -7.34 27.26 -17.47
C GLU A 820 -6.85 28.07 -16.26
N ALA A 821 -7.30 27.71 -15.05
CA ALA A 821 -6.90 28.37 -13.81
C ALA A 821 -5.40 28.20 -13.51
N GLN A 822 -4.85 27.01 -13.74
CA GLN A 822 -3.42 26.72 -13.59
C GLN A 822 -2.55 27.49 -14.61
N ALA A 823 -2.97 27.57 -15.87
CA ALA A 823 -2.27 28.34 -16.89
C ALA A 823 -2.18 29.83 -16.51
N LYS A 824 -3.25 30.40 -15.96
CA LYS A 824 -3.27 31.77 -15.45
C LYS A 824 -2.40 31.95 -14.20
N LEU A 825 -2.33 30.95 -13.32
CA LEU A 825 -1.49 30.92 -12.13
C LEU A 825 0.01 31.00 -12.50
N ALA A 826 0.44 30.23 -13.50
CA ALA A 826 1.82 30.20 -13.98
C ALA A 826 2.32 31.57 -14.47
N GLY A 827 1.43 32.41 -15.02
CA GLY A 827 1.74 33.76 -15.48
C GLY A 827 2.17 34.74 -14.37
N TYR A 828 1.85 34.46 -13.10
CA TYR A 828 2.15 35.36 -11.97
C TYR A 828 3.45 35.02 -11.22
N THR A 829 4.18 33.98 -11.64
CA THR A 829 5.38 33.43 -10.97
C THR A 829 6.49 34.44 -10.69
N LYS A 830 6.70 35.44 -11.56
CA LYS A 830 7.78 36.44 -11.42
C LYS A 830 7.67 37.36 -10.19
N ASN A 831 6.51 37.43 -9.52
CA ASN A 831 6.25 38.33 -8.39
C ASN A 831 5.95 37.60 -7.06
N ILE A 832 6.20 36.28 -6.99
CA ILE A 832 5.78 35.40 -5.89
C ILE A 832 6.51 35.66 -4.56
N ASN A 833 7.69 36.27 -4.52
CA ASN A 833 8.50 36.32 -3.28
C ASN A 833 8.02 37.35 -2.23
N HIS A 834 6.91 38.07 -2.45
CA HIS A 834 6.39 39.03 -1.48
C HIS A 834 5.34 38.40 -0.54
N PRO A 835 5.45 38.57 0.79
CA PRO A 835 4.57 37.89 1.77
C PRO A 835 3.07 38.06 1.53
N LYS A 836 2.63 39.27 1.14
CA LYS A 836 1.20 39.55 0.86
C LYS A 836 0.69 38.87 -0.43
N VAL A 837 1.56 38.72 -1.43
CA VAL A 837 1.22 38.01 -2.69
C VAL A 837 1.21 36.51 -2.42
N GLN A 838 2.18 36.00 -1.65
CA GLN A 838 2.21 34.59 -1.21
C GLN A 838 0.95 34.21 -0.45
N LYS A 839 0.45 35.07 0.45
CA LYS A 839 -0.78 34.80 1.20
C LYS A 839 -1.99 34.61 0.27
N SER A 840 -2.16 35.50 -0.70
CA SER A 840 -3.28 35.43 -1.66
C SER A 840 -3.13 34.25 -2.63
N TYR A 841 -1.88 33.96 -3.04
CA TYR A 841 -1.56 32.85 -3.92
C TYR A 841 -1.79 31.50 -3.22
N ARG A 842 -1.36 31.34 -1.97
CA ARG A 842 -1.63 30.15 -1.15
C ARG A 842 -3.12 29.89 -0.96
N ALA A 843 -3.92 30.96 -0.79
CA ALA A 843 -5.37 30.82 -0.72
C ALA A 843 -5.95 30.28 -2.04
N LEU A 844 -5.54 30.82 -3.18
CA LEU A 844 -5.96 30.32 -4.50
C LEU A 844 -5.50 28.87 -4.75
N GLU A 845 -4.27 28.54 -4.37
CA GLU A 845 -3.68 27.21 -4.49
C GLU A 845 -4.41 26.18 -3.62
N GLN A 846 -4.85 26.58 -2.43
CA GLN A 846 -5.68 25.75 -1.55
C GLN A 846 -7.05 25.45 -2.19
N GLU A 847 -7.73 26.45 -2.75
CA GLU A 847 -9.02 26.24 -3.44
C GLU A 847 -8.86 25.41 -4.72
N LEU A 848 -7.77 25.60 -5.47
CA LEU A 848 -7.44 24.74 -6.62
C LEU A 848 -7.18 23.31 -6.19
N THR A 849 -6.48 23.11 -5.07
CA THR A 849 -6.25 21.78 -4.50
C THR A 849 -7.57 21.13 -4.10
N GLU A 850 -8.51 21.89 -3.51
CA GLU A 850 -9.85 21.37 -3.19
C GLU A 850 -10.63 20.99 -4.45
N LEU A 851 -10.63 21.84 -5.48
CA LEU A 851 -11.27 21.54 -6.77
C LEU A 851 -10.64 20.29 -7.43
N GLN A 852 -9.31 20.15 -7.36
CA GLN A 852 -8.56 18.98 -7.83
C GLN A 852 -8.81 17.73 -7.00
N GLN A 853 -9.18 17.84 -5.73
CA GLN A 853 -9.60 16.71 -4.90
C GLN A 853 -11.05 16.28 -5.18
N LEU A 854 -11.89 17.20 -5.66
CA LEU A 854 -13.26 16.90 -6.05
C LEU A 854 -13.36 16.21 -7.40
N LEU A 855 -12.41 16.46 -8.31
CA LEU A 855 -12.39 15.80 -9.63
C LEU A 855 -12.29 14.27 -9.52
N PRO A 856 -11.35 13.68 -8.73
CA PRO A 856 -11.34 12.25 -8.45
C PRO A 856 -12.61 11.74 -7.79
N LYS A 857 -13.36 12.55 -7.03
CA LYS A 857 -14.64 12.14 -6.44
C LYS A 857 -15.75 12.10 -7.49
N LEU A 858 -15.76 13.03 -8.44
CA LEU A 858 -16.71 13.06 -9.55
C LEU A 858 -16.39 11.96 -10.57
N GLU A 859 -15.11 11.74 -10.85
CA GLU A 859 -14.60 10.62 -11.66
C GLU A 859 -14.83 9.28 -10.96
N ALA A 860 -14.65 9.19 -9.64
CA ALA A 860 -14.97 7.99 -8.86
C ALA A 860 -16.47 7.74 -8.81
N SER A 861 -17.31 8.77 -8.70
CA SER A 861 -18.76 8.63 -8.81
C SER A 861 -19.13 8.13 -10.20
N SER A 862 -18.59 8.72 -11.28
CA SER A 862 -18.73 8.19 -12.64
C SER A 862 -18.18 6.76 -12.81
N PHE A 863 -17.08 6.42 -12.15
CA PHE A 863 -16.42 5.11 -12.22
C PHE A 863 -17.17 4.03 -11.43
N GLU A 864 -17.66 4.35 -10.24
CA GLU A 864 -18.59 3.52 -9.49
C GLU A 864 -19.83 3.30 -10.33
N LEU A 865 -20.41 4.35 -10.92
CA LEU A 865 -21.53 4.20 -11.86
C LEU A 865 -21.13 3.35 -13.11
N LYS A 866 -19.90 3.42 -13.61
CA LYS A 866 -19.39 2.53 -14.69
C LYS A 866 -19.26 1.07 -14.29
N LYS A 867 -19.01 0.78 -13.00
CA LYS A 867 -18.99 -0.59 -12.47
C LYS A 867 -20.31 -1.31 -12.79
N TYR A 868 -21.42 -0.58 -12.80
CA TYR A 868 -22.75 -1.10 -13.14
C TYR A 868 -22.98 -1.35 -14.62
N LYS A 869 -22.10 -0.87 -15.52
CA LYS A 869 -22.19 -1.19 -16.96
C LYS A 869 -22.01 -2.69 -17.24
N ASN A 870 -21.29 -3.39 -16.35
CA ASN A 870 -20.95 -4.82 -16.45
C ASN A 870 -21.56 -5.67 -15.32
N ILE A 871 -22.41 -5.11 -14.46
CA ILE A 871 -23.08 -5.87 -13.40
C ILE A 871 -24.27 -6.63 -14.00
N ASN A 872 -24.44 -7.88 -13.58
CA ASN A 872 -25.70 -8.58 -13.77
C ASN A 872 -26.75 -7.87 -12.89
N PHE A 873 -27.51 -6.95 -13.49
CA PHE A 873 -28.48 -6.11 -12.79
C PHE A 873 -29.52 -6.92 -12.00
N ASN A 874 -29.81 -8.15 -12.43
CA ASN A 874 -30.69 -9.05 -11.70
C ASN A 874 -30.11 -9.40 -10.32
N ASN A 875 -28.84 -9.77 -10.26
CA ASN A 875 -28.13 -10.04 -9.00
C ASN A 875 -28.02 -8.80 -8.10
N TYR A 876 -27.91 -7.62 -8.70
CA TYR A 876 -27.82 -6.36 -7.95
C TYR A 876 -29.16 -5.96 -7.32
N LEU A 877 -30.27 -6.10 -8.04
CA LEU A 877 -31.61 -5.89 -7.47
C LEU A 877 -31.93 -6.95 -6.39
N GLN A 878 -31.47 -8.19 -6.56
CA GLN A 878 -31.56 -9.21 -5.52
C GLN A 878 -30.72 -8.87 -4.27
N ALA A 879 -29.55 -8.28 -4.45
CA ALA A 879 -28.72 -7.78 -3.34
C ALA A 879 -29.40 -6.61 -2.59
N LEU A 880 -29.97 -5.65 -3.33
CA LEU A 880 -30.79 -4.54 -2.81
C LEU A 880 -31.97 -5.04 -1.98
N MET A 881 -32.72 -6.02 -2.49
CA MET A 881 -33.86 -6.60 -1.79
C MET A 881 -33.47 -7.41 -0.53
N THR A 882 -32.28 -8.00 -0.52
CA THR A 882 -31.80 -8.80 0.62
C THR A 882 -31.04 -7.96 1.65
N GLY A 883 -30.86 -6.66 1.41
CA GLY A 883 -30.13 -5.75 2.28
C GLY A 883 -28.64 -6.06 2.38
N LYS A 884 -28.09 -6.80 1.41
CA LYS A 884 -26.67 -7.13 1.32
C LYS A 884 -25.98 -6.13 0.38
N HIS A 885 -25.54 -4.99 0.93
CA HIS A 885 -24.68 -4.05 0.22
C HIS A 885 -23.31 -3.96 0.83
#